data_AF-T0RD20-F1
#
_entry.id   AF-T0RD20-F1
#
_cell.length_a   1.000
_cell.length_b   1.000
_cell.length_c   1.000
_cell.angle_alpha   90.00
_cell.angle_beta   90.00
_cell.angle_gamma   90.00
#
_symmetry.space_group_name_H-M   'P 1'
#
loop_
_entity.id
_entity.type
_entity.pdbx_description
1 polymer ?
#
loop_
_entity_poly.entity_id
_entity_poly.type
_entity_poly.pdbx_seq_one_letter_code
_entity_poly.pdbx_strand_id
1 'polypeptide(L)'
;MRSSYETIQRKRRRTFQASPSATRVLLDLGLMSFVADYQDGIYLCLRPYFLGHKVLPGRLDAVLGDNMMALLYVSNRRARVWLNVLAEHDLELVKRLVRCKELAAPLRLSDAPHGTLSSRELLDIASEVGDVPIMTYLHDQGMGCTSFAMDRAAANGHLDALTFLHHTQAALPSDDVLYTMVRALSRCSCSRDHNVGQFACMRYLIEAAIVTPNAAIRHGDEVMLSLIQLGRVDMVRLFHEHGFTQLFRSGALDAAASRGDLAMVTFLHAHRPERATTAAMDLAATHGHLDVVRFLQTQRDEGCTPRALTAATTGGHFEVVAYLHANRPERWLHPETIDALAAHGDLPMLQFVLANDEANAVVTKQALSAAICRGHVAMVACLHTARPTLAARRMAVVDALDQGHLGVVEYVLLHLPEGRTSRLLAGLVRGGHATLVQSFVEVQSDAVSTATLWDALASNDRVTMTYLFTRFLHLSTAYLVNRIVQRNDKALLDLHVKNAPELITSSALHIAAKHGFLRLLQYLPEGTHRAMDLAAEHGHLRVVKYLHTHRDDGCSTYAMDKAAEHGHLSTVKFLHAHRDEGCTSHALSLAVRNNHLKVASFLLKHRTEGCVLHALTSACQRHLFPLANMLRQHPIGPCCCVSSPYEGTALREEREWFTGMVNRDAPWYPSDDGDSDGASDEGDDTAFDSDSDDDSDGGFPYDPFHRMLGWFM
;
A
#
# COMPACT_ATOMS: atom_id res chain seq x y z
N MET A 1 21.89 -27.47 2.26
CA MET A 1 20.81 -27.54 1.24
C MET A 1 21.15 -28.34 -0.03
N ARG A 2 22.40 -28.42 -0.55
CA ARG A 2 22.68 -29.23 -1.77
C ARG A 2 22.47 -30.75 -1.61
N SER A 3 22.89 -31.37 -0.50
CA SER A 3 22.75 -32.83 -0.25
C SER A 3 21.30 -33.35 -0.36
N SER A 4 20.32 -32.55 0.08
CA SER A 4 18.89 -32.88 0.00
C SER A 4 18.40 -33.05 -1.46
N TYR A 5 18.98 -32.28 -2.39
CA TYR A 5 18.59 -32.29 -3.81
C TYR A 5 19.10 -33.55 -4.53
N GLU A 6 20.36 -33.94 -4.29
CA GLU A 6 20.93 -35.17 -4.85
C GLU A 6 20.24 -36.43 -4.32
N THR A 7 19.80 -36.42 -3.06
CA THR A 7 19.06 -37.53 -2.45
C THR A 7 17.70 -37.76 -3.12
N ILE A 8 17.03 -36.68 -3.56
CA ILE A 8 15.79 -36.75 -4.36
C ILE A 8 16.09 -37.23 -5.79
N GLN A 9 17.14 -36.72 -6.43
CA GLN A 9 17.55 -37.14 -7.77
C GLN A 9 17.97 -38.62 -7.84
N ARG A 10 18.69 -39.14 -6.84
CA ARG A 10 19.05 -40.56 -6.76
C ARG A 10 17.84 -41.48 -6.53
N LYS A 11 16.73 -41.00 -5.96
CA LYS A 11 15.45 -41.73 -5.94
C LYS A 11 14.72 -41.70 -7.29
N ARG A 12 14.85 -40.62 -8.09
CA ARG A 12 14.23 -40.51 -9.43
C ARG A 12 14.88 -41.37 -10.53
N ARG A 13 16.06 -41.98 -10.30
CA ARG A 13 16.71 -42.92 -11.24
C ARG A 13 16.52 -44.40 -10.91
N ARG A 14 15.67 -44.76 -9.94
CA ARG A 14 15.11 -46.12 -9.88
C ARG A 14 13.85 -46.18 -10.74
N THR A 15 13.65 -47.31 -11.41
CA THR A 15 12.53 -47.57 -12.32
C THR A 15 11.18 -47.36 -11.63
N PHE A 16 10.57 -46.19 -11.82
CA PHE A 16 9.15 -46.01 -11.59
C PHE A 16 8.40 -46.73 -12.71
N GLN A 17 8.11 -48.02 -12.49
CA GLN A 17 6.96 -48.63 -13.15
C GLN A 17 5.74 -47.79 -12.75
N ALA A 18 4.98 -47.32 -13.74
CA ALA A 18 3.74 -46.60 -13.46
C ALA A 18 2.84 -47.49 -12.60
N SER A 19 2.37 -46.97 -11.46
CA SER A 19 1.41 -47.71 -10.65
C SER A 19 0.13 -47.92 -11.48
N PRO A 20 -0.61 -49.04 -11.30
CA PRO A 20 -1.85 -49.28 -12.03
C PRO A 20 -2.86 -48.12 -11.93
N SER A 21 -2.79 -47.34 -10.85
CA SER A 21 -3.53 -46.11 -10.63
C SER A 21 -3.25 -45.03 -11.69
N ALA A 22 -1.98 -44.79 -12.05
CA ALA A 22 -1.62 -43.77 -13.04
C ALA A 22 -2.08 -44.17 -14.45
N THR A 23 -1.96 -45.46 -14.81
CA THR A 23 -2.49 -45.98 -16.08
C THR A 23 -4.03 -45.95 -16.10
N ARG A 24 -4.70 -46.14 -14.95
CA ARG A 24 -6.15 -45.93 -14.83
C ARG A 24 -6.55 -44.48 -15.07
N VAL A 25 -5.85 -43.51 -14.48
CA VAL A 25 -6.09 -42.07 -14.72
C VAL A 25 -5.99 -41.75 -16.21
N LEU A 26 -5.01 -42.30 -16.92
CA LEU A 26 -4.81 -42.10 -18.36
C LEU A 26 -5.83 -42.84 -19.26
N LEU A 27 -6.70 -43.69 -18.69
CA LEU A 27 -7.72 -44.46 -19.40
C LEU A 27 -9.15 -44.09 -18.98
N ASP A 28 -9.31 -43.13 -18.07
CA ASP A 28 -10.61 -42.63 -17.59
C ASP A 28 -10.94 -41.29 -18.28
N LEU A 29 -11.92 -41.32 -19.21
CA LEU A 29 -12.31 -40.12 -19.96
C LEU A 29 -12.83 -38.99 -19.07
N GLY A 30 -13.59 -39.31 -18.02
CA GLY A 30 -14.17 -38.30 -17.12
C GLY A 30 -13.13 -37.65 -16.21
N LEU A 31 -12.09 -38.41 -15.84
CA LEU A 31 -10.99 -37.88 -15.05
C LEU A 31 -10.01 -37.06 -15.89
N MET A 32 -9.76 -37.45 -17.15
CA MET A 32 -8.90 -36.70 -18.07
C MET A 32 -9.51 -35.38 -18.54
N SER A 33 -10.84 -35.28 -18.73
CA SER A 33 -11.48 -33.98 -18.99
C SER A 33 -11.33 -33.04 -17.80
N PHE A 34 -11.61 -33.52 -16.58
CA PHE A 34 -11.48 -32.73 -15.35
C PHE A 34 -10.04 -32.22 -15.11
N VAL A 35 -9.02 -33.03 -15.46
CA VAL A 35 -7.61 -32.62 -15.41
C VAL A 35 -7.26 -31.58 -16.47
N ALA A 36 -7.86 -31.65 -17.67
CA ALA A 36 -7.67 -30.66 -18.73
C ALA A 36 -8.36 -29.32 -18.44
N ASP A 37 -9.54 -29.35 -17.80
CA ASP A 37 -10.27 -28.15 -17.37
C ASP A 37 -9.51 -27.37 -16.28
N TYR A 38 -8.77 -28.06 -15.40
CA TYR A 38 -8.23 -27.42 -14.19
C TYR A 38 -7.00 -26.54 -14.42
N GLN A 39 -5.93 -27.01 -15.10
CA GLN A 39 -4.69 -26.21 -15.30
C GLN A 39 -3.90 -26.58 -16.57
N ASP A 40 -3.62 -25.59 -17.43
CA ASP A 40 -2.80 -25.69 -18.66
C ASP A 40 -1.38 -26.29 -18.42
N GLY A 41 -0.85 -26.24 -17.20
CA GLY A 41 0.50 -26.71 -16.86
C GLY A 41 0.70 -28.24 -16.91
N ILE A 42 -0.36 -29.05 -16.74
CA ILE A 42 -0.22 -30.51 -16.64
C ILE A 42 0.15 -31.13 -18.00
N TYR A 43 -0.41 -30.60 -19.10
CA TYR A 43 -0.07 -31.04 -20.46
C TYR A 43 1.44 -30.87 -20.76
N LEU A 44 2.03 -29.73 -20.37
CA LEU A 44 3.46 -29.47 -20.54
C LEU A 44 4.34 -30.43 -19.72
N CYS A 45 3.87 -30.90 -18.55
CA CYS A 45 4.56 -31.94 -17.78
C CYS A 45 4.44 -33.34 -18.41
N LEU A 46 3.42 -33.61 -19.23
CA LEU A 46 3.21 -34.90 -19.91
C LEU A 46 3.84 -34.96 -21.32
N ARG A 47 4.08 -33.82 -21.98
CA ARG A 47 4.75 -33.68 -23.30
C ARG A 47 5.97 -34.62 -23.50
N PRO A 48 6.89 -34.83 -22.53
CA PRO A 48 8.02 -35.75 -22.71
C PRO A 48 7.64 -37.24 -22.80
N TYR A 49 6.53 -37.66 -22.19
CA TYR A 49 6.10 -39.07 -22.18
C TYR A 49 5.44 -39.48 -23.50
N PHE A 50 4.68 -38.58 -24.14
CA PHE A 50 4.11 -38.83 -25.47
C PHE A 50 5.18 -38.93 -26.56
N LEU A 51 6.14 -37.99 -26.57
CA LEU A 51 7.19 -37.91 -27.60
C LEU A 51 8.33 -38.93 -27.42
N GLY A 52 8.52 -39.47 -26.20
CA GLY A 52 9.66 -40.35 -25.88
C GLY A 52 9.58 -41.77 -26.43
N HIS A 53 8.39 -42.28 -26.79
CA HIS A 53 8.19 -43.68 -27.14
C HIS A 53 8.17 -43.93 -28.66
N LYS A 54 9.32 -44.29 -29.24
CA LYS A 54 9.44 -44.77 -30.64
C LYS A 54 8.76 -46.11 -30.94
N VAL A 55 8.21 -46.78 -29.92
CA VAL A 55 7.44 -48.02 -30.06
C VAL A 55 6.22 -47.96 -29.16
N LEU A 56 5.06 -47.74 -29.78
CA LEU A 56 3.73 -48.01 -29.23
C LEU A 56 2.95 -48.79 -30.30
N PRO A 57 2.23 -49.87 -29.95
CA PRO A 57 1.52 -50.68 -30.93
C PRO A 57 0.23 -49.99 -31.38
N GLY A 58 -0.11 -50.12 -32.67
CA GLY A 58 -1.22 -49.40 -33.34
C GLY A 58 -2.66 -49.70 -32.89
N ARG A 59 -2.84 -50.28 -31.70
CA ARG A 59 -4.09 -50.16 -30.93
C ARG A 59 -4.16 -48.86 -30.12
N LEU A 60 -3.04 -48.22 -29.83
CA LEU A 60 -3.03 -46.92 -29.14
C LEU A 60 -3.34 -45.75 -30.09
N ASP A 61 -3.10 -45.88 -31.39
CA ASP A 61 -3.36 -44.81 -32.38
C ASP A 61 -4.86 -44.45 -32.48
N ALA A 62 -5.74 -45.47 -32.43
CA ALA A 62 -7.19 -45.25 -32.36
C ALA A 62 -7.57 -44.54 -31.05
N VAL A 63 -7.09 -45.04 -29.91
CA VAL A 63 -7.40 -44.47 -28.58
C VAL A 63 -6.82 -43.07 -28.40
N LEU A 64 -5.67 -42.75 -29.01
CA LEU A 64 -5.10 -41.40 -29.05
C LEU A 64 -5.90 -40.48 -29.99
N GLY A 65 -6.43 -40.99 -31.10
CA GLY A 65 -7.41 -40.30 -31.92
C GLY A 65 -8.62 -39.90 -31.09
N ASP A 66 -9.34 -40.89 -30.54
CA ASP A 66 -10.58 -40.70 -29.80
C ASP A 66 -10.39 -39.80 -28.56
N ASN A 67 -9.33 -40.03 -27.76
CA ASN A 67 -9.07 -39.24 -26.55
C ASN A 67 -8.56 -37.83 -26.87
N MET A 68 -7.80 -37.61 -27.95
CA MET A 68 -7.43 -36.26 -28.35
C MET A 68 -8.60 -35.52 -28.98
N MET A 69 -9.53 -36.22 -29.66
CA MET A 69 -10.80 -35.65 -30.13
C MET A 69 -11.69 -35.21 -28.97
N ALA A 70 -11.71 -35.95 -27.85
CA ALA A 70 -12.38 -35.52 -26.62
C ALA A 70 -11.74 -34.25 -26.02
N LEU A 71 -10.40 -34.20 -25.91
CA LEU A 71 -9.67 -32.99 -25.46
C LEU A 71 -9.90 -31.78 -26.40
N LEU A 72 -10.04 -32.01 -27.71
CA LEU A 72 -10.38 -30.99 -28.69
C LEU A 72 -11.85 -30.56 -28.62
N TYR A 73 -12.75 -31.33 -28.00
CA TYR A 73 -14.18 -30.99 -27.91
C TYR A 73 -14.51 -29.93 -26.86
N VAL A 74 -13.60 -29.68 -25.91
CA VAL A 74 -13.78 -28.64 -24.88
C VAL A 74 -13.52 -27.25 -25.46
N SER A 75 -14.63 -26.56 -25.76
CA SER A 75 -14.85 -25.12 -25.96
C SER A 75 -13.63 -24.19 -26.19
N ASN A 76 -13.66 -23.46 -27.32
CA ASN A 76 -12.78 -22.34 -27.68
C ASN A 76 -11.24 -22.58 -27.74
N ARG A 77 -10.71 -23.75 -27.35
CA ARG A 77 -9.24 -23.98 -27.31
C ARG A 77 -8.64 -24.61 -28.57
N ARG A 78 -9.44 -25.09 -29.54
CA ARG A 78 -8.97 -25.81 -30.76
C ARG A 78 -7.87 -25.06 -31.55
N ALA A 79 -8.06 -23.78 -31.83
CA ALA A 79 -7.06 -22.98 -32.55
C ALA A 79 -5.73 -22.87 -31.79
N ARG A 80 -5.77 -22.81 -30.45
CA ARG A 80 -4.57 -22.76 -29.59
C ARG A 80 -3.84 -24.11 -29.54
N VAL A 81 -4.56 -25.23 -29.69
CA VAL A 81 -3.94 -26.56 -29.86
C VAL A 81 -3.25 -26.66 -31.22
N TRP A 82 -3.89 -26.22 -32.31
CA TRP A 82 -3.26 -26.22 -33.63
C TRP A 82 -2.05 -25.27 -33.71
N LEU A 83 -2.10 -24.07 -33.12
CA LEU A 83 -0.93 -23.20 -32.97
C LEU A 83 0.24 -23.92 -32.29
N ASN A 84 -0.01 -24.60 -31.16
CA ASN A 84 1.02 -25.36 -30.45
C ASN A 84 1.58 -26.53 -31.26
N VAL A 85 0.77 -27.21 -32.08
CA VAL A 85 1.21 -28.31 -32.95
C VAL A 85 2.03 -27.79 -34.14
N LEU A 86 1.60 -26.69 -34.76
CA LEU A 86 2.28 -26.09 -35.90
C LEU A 86 3.61 -25.44 -35.50
N ALA A 87 3.69 -24.85 -34.31
CA ALA A 87 4.92 -24.28 -33.75
C ALA A 87 6.01 -25.31 -33.35
N GLU A 88 5.72 -26.62 -33.39
CA GLU A 88 6.74 -27.67 -33.27
C GLU A 88 7.43 -27.96 -34.63
N HIS A 89 6.95 -27.35 -35.74
CA HIS A 89 7.48 -27.49 -37.11
C HIS A 89 7.54 -28.95 -37.65
N ASP A 90 6.79 -29.88 -37.06
CA ASP A 90 6.76 -31.28 -37.48
C ASP A 90 5.68 -31.53 -38.56
N LEU A 91 6.12 -31.41 -39.82
CA LEU A 91 5.33 -31.72 -41.01
C LEU A 91 4.77 -33.15 -41.03
N GLU A 92 5.44 -34.13 -40.42
CA GLU A 92 4.98 -35.53 -40.39
C GLU A 92 3.94 -35.76 -39.30
N LEU A 93 4.03 -35.07 -38.16
CA LEU A 93 2.95 -34.98 -37.17
C LEU A 93 1.70 -34.33 -37.78
N VAL A 94 1.83 -33.19 -38.47
CA VAL A 94 0.71 -32.53 -39.15
C VAL A 94 0.06 -33.44 -40.20
N LYS A 95 0.86 -34.13 -41.04
CA LYS A 95 0.38 -35.12 -42.00
C LYS A 95 -0.42 -36.25 -41.35
N ARG A 96 -0.04 -36.71 -40.17
CA ARG A 96 -0.78 -37.75 -39.43
C ARG A 96 -2.12 -37.22 -38.91
N LEU A 97 -2.13 -36.04 -38.31
CA LEU A 97 -3.34 -35.43 -37.76
C LEU A 97 -4.36 -35.04 -38.85
N VAL A 98 -3.90 -34.55 -40.00
CA VAL A 98 -4.76 -34.27 -41.17
C VAL A 98 -5.34 -35.54 -41.80
N ARG A 99 -4.65 -36.69 -41.68
CA ARG A 99 -5.17 -38.00 -42.13
C ARG A 99 -6.24 -38.60 -41.21
N CYS A 100 -6.38 -38.12 -39.97
CA CYS A 100 -7.45 -38.52 -39.05
C CYS A 100 -8.78 -37.85 -39.47
N LYS A 101 -9.52 -38.52 -40.37
CA LYS A 101 -10.65 -37.96 -41.14
C LYS A 101 -11.75 -37.23 -40.37
N GLU A 102 -11.93 -37.48 -39.07
CA GLU A 102 -12.97 -36.82 -38.27
C GLU A 102 -12.66 -35.34 -37.98
N LEU A 103 -11.39 -34.91 -38.08
CA LEU A 103 -11.00 -33.50 -37.99
C LEU A 103 -11.40 -32.66 -39.22
N ALA A 104 -11.84 -33.30 -40.31
CA ALA A 104 -12.18 -32.65 -41.58
C ALA A 104 -13.69 -32.51 -41.85
N ALA A 105 -14.55 -32.89 -40.91
CA ALA A 105 -16.01 -32.81 -41.07
C ALA A 105 -16.55 -31.39 -40.76
N PRO A 106 -17.48 -30.84 -41.56
CA PRO A 106 -18.07 -29.52 -41.31
C PRO A 106 -19.04 -29.58 -40.13
N LEU A 107 -18.58 -29.10 -38.97
CA LEU A 107 -19.33 -29.12 -37.71
C LEU A 107 -20.44 -28.07 -37.68
N ARG A 108 -21.66 -28.52 -37.35
CA ARG A 108 -22.77 -27.63 -36.97
C ARG A 108 -22.81 -27.50 -35.45
N LEU A 109 -22.78 -26.26 -34.96
CA LEU A 109 -23.19 -25.87 -33.61
C LEU A 109 -24.02 -24.58 -33.72
N SER A 110 -25.01 -24.43 -32.86
CA SER A 110 -25.82 -23.22 -32.78
C SER A 110 -25.19 -22.18 -31.84
N ASP A 111 -25.65 -20.94 -31.97
CA ASP A 111 -25.59 -19.91 -30.91
C ASP A 111 -24.19 -19.36 -30.53
N ALA A 112 -23.42 -18.94 -31.54
CA ALA A 112 -22.39 -17.90 -31.39
C ALA A 112 -22.42 -16.95 -32.61
N PRO A 113 -22.36 -15.61 -32.43
CA PRO A 113 -22.70 -14.65 -33.50
C PRO A 113 -21.61 -14.39 -34.56
N HIS A 114 -20.40 -14.96 -34.43
CA HIS A 114 -19.31 -14.77 -35.39
C HIS A 114 -18.53 -16.07 -35.66
N GLY A 115 -18.52 -16.51 -36.92
CA GLY A 115 -17.50 -17.39 -37.49
C GLY A 115 -17.59 -18.88 -37.13
N THR A 116 -18.03 -19.70 -38.08
CA THR A 116 -17.83 -21.16 -38.03
C THR A 116 -16.40 -21.51 -38.40
N LEU A 117 -15.68 -22.17 -37.49
CA LEU A 117 -14.36 -22.77 -37.71
C LEU A 117 -14.40 -23.81 -38.84
N SER A 118 -14.22 -23.34 -40.07
CA SER A 118 -14.25 -24.17 -41.28
C SER A 118 -12.85 -24.68 -41.64
N SER A 119 -12.75 -25.60 -42.60
CA SER A 119 -11.47 -26.08 -43.14
C SER A 119 -10.59 -25.00 -43.79
N ARG A 120 -11.07 -23.74 -43.86
CA ARG A 120 -10.32 -22.57 -44.35
C ARG A 120 -9.39 -21.95 -43.31
N GLU A 121 -9.54 -22.25 -42.02
CA GLU A 121 -8.77 -21.57 -40.97
C GLU A 121 -7.47 -22.27 -40.57
N LEU A 122 -7.26 -23.54 -40.96
CA LEU A 122 -6.02 -24.24 -40.62
C LEU A 122 -4.81 -23.69 -41.39
N LEU A 123 -5.02 -23.26 -42.64
CA LEU A 123 -3.98 -22.58 -43.42
C LEU A 123 -3.73 -21.15 -42.91
N ASP A 124 -4.76 -20.44 -42.43
CA ASP A 124 -4.61 -19.14 -41.76
C ASP A 124 -3.75 -19.26 -40.49
N ILE A 125 -3.92 -20.33 -39.70
CA ILE A 125 -3.11 -20.61 -38.50
C ILE A 125 -1.68 -21.05 -38.88
N ALA A 126 -1.50 -21.86 -39.94
CA ALA A 126 -0.16 -22.19 -40.42
C ALA A 126 0.61 -20.96 -40.92
N SER A 127 -0.11 -19.99 -41.52
CA SER A 127 0.44 -18.70 -41.95
C SER A 127 0.88 -17.80 -40.77
N GLU A 128 0.29 -17.99 -39.60
CA GLU A 128 0.70 -17.33 -38.34
C GLU A 128 2.05 -17.87 -37.81
N VAL A 129 2.42 -19.11 -38.17
CA VAL A 129 3.70 -19.75 -37.79
C VAL A 129 4.77 -19.61 -38.89
N GLY A 130 4.34 -19.41 -40.14
CA GLY A 130 5.23 -19.14 -41.28
C GLY A 130 5.93 -20.37 -41.88
N ASP A 131 5.50 -21.59 -41.52
CA ASP A 131 6.10 -22.83 -42.03
C ASP A 131 5.62 -23.14 -43.45
N VAL A 132 6.37 -22.67 -44.45
CA VAL A 132 6.05 -22.86 -45.87
C VAL A 132 5.89 -24.34 -46.26
N PRO A 133 6.76 -25.29 -45.84
CA PRO A 133 6.54 -26.72 -46.10
C PRO A 133 5.20 -27.27 -45.61
N ILE A 134 4.72 -26.85 -44.44
CA ILE A 134 3.40 -27.22 -43.93
C ILE A 134 2.29 -26.49 -44.70
N MET A 135 2.44 -25.20 -44.99
CA MET A 135 1.46 -24.42 -45.77
C MET A 135 1.24 -25.00 -47.17
N THR A 136 2.33 -25.37 -47.87
CA THR A 136 2.26 -26.06 -49.18
C THR A 136 1.49 -27.37 -49.06
N TYR A 137 1.79 -28.20 -48.06
CA TYR A 137 1.05 -29.45 -47.87
C TYR A 137 -0.44 -29.22 -47.62
N LEU A 138 -0.82 -28.26 -46.78
CA LEU A 138 -2.23 -27.95 -46.51
C LEU A 138 -2.96 -27.42 -47.76
N HIS A 139 -2.30 -26.57 -48.55
CA HIS A 139 -2.79 -26.08 -49.83
C HIS A 139 -2.97 -27.22 -50.85
N ASP A 140 -1.99 -28.13 -50.96
CA ASP A 140 -2.05 -29.34 -51.80
C ASP A 140 -3.19 -30.31 -51.39
N GLN A 141 -3.66 -30.28 -50.13
CA GLN A 141 -4.86 -31.02 -49.71
C GLN A 141 -6.18 -30.28 -50.01
N GLY A 142 -6.13 -29.13 -50.71
CA GLY A 142 -7.30 -28.34 -51.04
C GLY A 142 -7.89 -27.54 -49.86
N MET A 143 -7.10 -27.31 -48.81
CA MET A 143 -7.52 -26.40 -47.74
C MET A 143 -7.38 -24.95 -48.21
N GLY A 144 -8.49 -24.21 -48.21
CA GLY A 144 -8.46 -22.78 -48.50
C GLY A 144 -7.89 -21.97 -47.34
N CYS A 145 -7.78 -20.67 -47.57
CA CYS A 145 -7.46 -19.65 -46.56
C CYS A 145 -8.44 -18.48 -46.65
N THR A 146 -8.35 -17.54 -45.71
CA THR A 146 -8.99 -16.22 -45.79
C THR A 146 -7.93 -15.12 -45.93
N SER A 147 -8.34 -13.85 -46.00
CA SER A 147 -7.40 -12.72 -45.95
C SER A 147 -6.54 -12.71 -44.68
N PHE A 148 -7.03 -13.33 -43.58
CA PHE A 148 -6.26 -13.44 -42.35
C PHE A 148 -4.98 -14.29 -42.50
N ALA A 149 -4.85 -15.16 -43.50
CA ALA A 149 -3.58 -15.84 -43.79
C ALA A 149 -2.47 -14.85 -44.14
N MET A 150 -2.73 -13.96 -45.11
CA MET A 150 -1.77 -12.92 -45.50
C MET A 150 -1.56 -11.91 -44.37
N ASP A 151 -2.63 -11.48 -43.71
CA ASP A 151 -2.52 -10.50 -42.62
C ASP A 151 -1.68 -11.03 -41.46
N ARG A 152 -1.82 -12.31 -41.07
CA ARG A 152 -1.02 -12.94 -40.01
C ARG A 152 0.42 -13.19 -40.44
N ALA A 153 0.65 -13.70 -41.66
CA ALA A 153 2.00 -13.88 -42.20
C ALA A 153 2.77 -12.55 -42.25
N ALA A 154 2.11 -11.48 -42.69
CA ALA A 154 2.68 -10.13 -42.72
C ALA A 154 2.92 -9.57 -41.31
N ALA A 155 1.93 -9.69 -40.41
CA ALA A 155 2.02 -9.17 -39.03
C ALA A 155 3.09 -9.87 -38.18
N ASN A 156 3.40 -11.15 -38.44
CA ASN A 156 4.48 -11.89 -37.79
C ASN A 156 5.82 -11.82 -38.57
N GLY A 157 5.81 -11.31 -39.81
CA GLY A 157 7.01 -11.03 -40.60
C GLY A 157 7.53 -12.19 -41.46
N HIS A 158 6.69 -13.18 -41.74
CA HIS A 158 7.03 -14.38 -42.51
C HIS A 158 6.96 -14.10 -44.02
N LEU A 159 8.00 -13.46 -44.57
CA LEU A 159 8.06 -13.07 -45.99
C LEU A 159 7.89 -14.27 -46.94
N ASP A 160 8.46 -15.43 -46.61
CA ASP A 160 8.38 -16.62 -47.46
C ASP A 160 6.96 -17.21 -47.49
N ALA A 161 6.23 -17.13 -46.37
CA ALA A 161 4.81 -17.50 -46.29
C ALA A 161 3.93 -16.50 -47.03
N LEU A 162 4.19 -15.20 -46.89
CA LEU A 162 3.47 -14.13 -47.60
C LEU A 162 3.64 -14.24 -49.13
N THR A 163 4.88 -14.46 -49.59
CA THR A 163 5.19 -14.64 -51.02
C THR A 163 4.61 -15.95 -51.55
N PHE A 164 4.59 -17.04 -50.78
CA PHE A 164 3.89 -18.27 -51.15
C PHE A 164 2.38 -18.04 -51.37
N LEU A 165 1.69 -17.39 -50.42
CA LEU A 165 0.26 -17.09 -50.51
C LEU A 165 -0.08 -16.18 -51.71
N HIS A 166 0.82 -15.26 -52.05
CA HIS A 166 0.65 -14.37 -53.20
C HIS A 166 0.85 -15.09 -54.54
N HIS A 167 1.94 -15.85 -54.72
CA HIS A 167 2.20 -16.57 -55.97
C HIS A 167 1.18 -17.69 -56.24
N THR A 168 0.60 -18.30 -55.20
CA THR A 168 -0.49 -19.28 -55.32
C THR A 168 -1.86 -18.64 -55.54
N GLN A 169 -1.98 -17.31 -55.43
CA GLN A 169 -3.25 -16.55 -55.43
C GLN A 169 -4.29 -17.10 -54.42
N ALA A 170 -3.81 -17.74 -53.34
CA ALA A 170 -4.67 -18.44 -52.38
C ALA A 170 -5.50 -17.48 -51.50
N ALA A 171 -5.03 -16.24 -51.34
CA ALA A 171 -5.71 -15.16 -50.64
C ALA A 171 -5.38 -13.80 -51.28
N LEU A 172 -6.11 -12.78 -50.85
CA LEU A 172 -5.75 -11.36 -50.94
C LEU A 172 -5.68 -10.81 -49.51
N PRO A 173 -4.84 -9.80 -49.20
CA PRO A 173 -4.79 -9.21 -47.87
C PRO A 173 -6.06 -8.38 -47.60
N SER A 174 -6.33 -8.03 -46.34
CA SER A 174 -7.42 -7.08 -46.03
C SER A 174 -7.03 -5.63 -46.32
N ASP A 175 -8.04 -4.76 -46.50
CA ASP A 175 -7.86 -3.30 -46.65
C ASP A 175 -7.03 -2.68 -45.50
N ASP A 176 -7.06 -3.30 -44.32
CA ASP A 176 -6.39 -2.86 -43.09
C ASP A 176 -5.09 -3.65 -42.80
N VAL A 177 -4.53 -4.42 -43.75
CA VAL A 177 -3.29 -5.21 -43.55
C VAL A 177 -2.13 -4.38 -43.01
N LEU A 178 -1.91 -3.17 -43.55
CA LEU A 178 -0.83 -2.29 -43.10
C LEU A 178 -1.04 -1.83 -41.64
N TYR A 179 -2.29 -1.74 -41.19
CA TYR A 179 -2.66 -1.42 -39.81
C TYR A 179 -2.48 -2.62 -38.87
N THR A 180 -2.86 -3.83 -39.28
CA THR A 180 -2.65 -5.03 -38.44
C THR A 180 -1.17 -5.29 -38.20
N MET A 181 -0.32 -5.08 -39.21
CA MET A 181 1.15 -5.14 -39.11
C MET A 181 1.70 -4.08 -38.14
N VAL A 182 1.27 -2.82 -38.27
CA VAL A 182 1.68 -1.73 -37.36
C VAL A 182 1.24 -2.01 -35.92
N ARG A 183 0.06 -2.58 -35.72
CA ARG A 183 -0.45 -2.97 -34.40
C ARG A 183 0.24 -4.23 -33.83
N ALA A 184 0.93 -5.03 -34.66
CA ALA A 184 1.84 -6.06 -34.19
C ALA A 184 3.19 -5.45 -33.77
N LEU A 185 3.76 -4.58 -34.61
CA LEU A 185 4.99 -3.83 -34.33
C LEU A 185 4.93 -3.06 -33.00
N SER A 186 3.80 -2.44 -32.65
CA SER A 186 3.63 -1.69 -31.40
C SER A 186 3.41 -2.55 -30.15
N ARG A 187 3.18 -3.87 -30.30
CA ARG A 187 3.06 -4.83 -29.18
C ARG A 187 4.40 -5.48 -28.82
N CYS A 188 5.36 -5.46 -29.73
CA CYS A 188 6.69 -6.03 -29.52
C CYS A 188 7.62 -5.04 -28.81
N SER A 189 7.75 -5.14 -27.48
CA SER A 189 8.68 -4.35 -26.67
C SER A 189 10.18 -4.70 -26.86
N CYS A 190 10.53 -5.37 -27.96
CA CYS A 190 11.81 -6.05 -28.20
C CYS A 190 12.72 -5.25 -29.15
N SER A 191 13.98 -5.69 -29.33
CA SER A 191 15.00 -4.91 -30.06
C SER A 191 14.66 -4.66 -31.53
N ARG A 192 15.23 -3.57 -32.08
CA ARG A 192 15.11 -3.13 -33.49
C ARG A 192 15.28 -4.25 -34.52
N ASP A 193 16.09 -5.25 -34.21
CA ASP A 193 16.52 -6.31 -35.12
C ASP A 193 15.46 -7.39 -35.36
N HIS A 194 14.52 -7.57 -34.43
CA HIS A 194 13.47 -8.60 -34.55
C HIS A 194 12.41 -8.24 -35.59
N ASN A 195 12.17 -6.94 -35.82
CA ASN A 195 11.07 -6.46 -36.64
C ASN A 195 11.41 -6.47 -38.16
N VAL A 196 12.62 -6.90 -38.55
CA VAL A 196 13.11 -6.85 -39.95
C VAL A 196 12.20 -7.60 -40.91
N GLY A 197 11.68 -8.77 -40.52
CA GLY A 197 10.74 -9.56 -41.35
C GLY A 197 9.42 -8.84 -41.61
N GLN A 198 8.86 -8.17 -40.59
CA GLN A 198 7.61 -7.41 -40.70
C GLN A 198 7.77 -6.22 -41.65
N PHE A 199 8.89 -5.49 -41.57
CA PHE A 199 9.18 -4.42 -42.52
C PHE A 199 9.48 -4.92 -43.94
N ALA A 200 10.10 -6.10 -44.09
CA ALA A 200 10.30 -6.72 -45.40
C ALA A 200 8.97 -7.16 -46.05
N CYS A 201 8.05 -7.71 -45.25
CA CYS A 201 6.67 -7.98 -45.68
C CYS A 201 5.95 -6.69 -46.11
N MET A 202 6.08 -5.62 -45.32
CA MET A 202 5.39 -4.36 -45.57
C MET A 202 5.87 -3.70 -46.86
N ARG A 203 7.19 -3.79 -47.11
CA ARG A 203 7.81 -3.38 -48.37
C ARG A 203 7.28 -4.20 -49.54
N TYR A 204 7.27 -5.53 -49.44
CA TYR A 204 6.78 -6.41 -50.51
C TYR A 204 5.33 -6.13 -50.91
N LEU A 205 4.43 -5.92 -49.92
CA LEU A 205 3.02 -5.58 -50.17
C LEU A 205 2.82 -4.30 -50.98
N ILE A 206 3.77 -3.37 -50.93
CA ILE A 206 3.73 -2.07 -51.62
C ILE A 206 4.49 -2.12 -52.94
N GLU A 207 5.70 -2.69 -52.98
CA GLU A 207 6.50 -2.84 -54.21
C GLU A 207 5.82 -3.75 -55.24
N ALA A 208 5.11 -4.80 -54.79
CA ALA A 208 4.30 -5.65 -55.66
C ALA A 208 2.90 -5.08 -55.97
N ALA A 209 2.62 -3.84 -55.55
CA ALA A 209 1.35 -3.12 -55.74
C ALA A 209 0.09 -3.87 -55.24
N ILE A 210 0.24 -4.75 -54.26
CA ILE A 210 -0.85 -5.56 -53.69
C ILE A 210 -1.77 -4.66 -52.85
N VAL A 211 -1.19 -3.72 -52.11
CA VAL A 211 -1.92 -2.61 -51.46
C VAL A 211 -1.78 -1.36 -52.33
N THR A 212 -2.90 -0.70 -52.65
CA THR A 212 -2.92 0.45 -53.58
C THR A 212 -3.32 1.76 -52.88
N PRO A 213 -2.81 2.94 -53.32
CA PRO A 213 -3.12 4.22 -52.67
C PRO A 213 -4.59 4.67 -52.73
N ASN A 214 -5.38 4.09 -53.64
CA ASN A 214 -6.82 4.39 -53.78
C ASN A 214 -7.71 3.50 -52.90
N ALA A 215 -7.16 2.47 -52.25
CA ALA A 215 -7.87 1.78 -51.18
C ALA A 215 -8.00 2.73 -49.99
N ALA A 216 -9.22 2.91 -49.46
CA ALA A 216 -9.47 3.78 -48.33
C ALA A 216 -9.02 3.10 -47.01
N ILE A 217 -7.70 3.04 -46.79
CA ILE A 217 -7.08 2.46 -45.58
C ILE A 217 -7.68 3.16 -44.35
N ARG A 218 -8.53 2.45 -43.59
CA ARG A 218 -9.41 3.08 -42.58
C ARG A 218 -8.64 3.66 -41.41
N HIS A 219 -7.41 3.22 -41.22
CA HIS A 219 -6.46 3.63 -40.19
C HIS A 219 -5.12 4.14 -40.75
N GLY A 220 -5.10 4.66 -41.99
CA GLY A 220 -3.86 5.06 -42.67
C GLY A 220 -3.02 6.12 -41.94
N ASP A 221 -3.66 7.00 -41.16
CA ASP A 221 -2.97 7.97 -40.31
C ASP A 221 -2.18 7.30 -39.17
N GLU A 222 -2.77 6.28 -38.52
CA GLU A 222 -2.15 5.51 -37.43
C GLU A 222 -0.96 4.69 -37.94
N VAL A 223 -1.06 4.14 -39.17
CA VAL A 223 0.06 3.49 -39.87
C VAL A 223 1.22 4.46 -40.03
N MET A 224 0.96 5.65 -40.59
CA MET A 224 1.98 6.65 -40.86
C MET A 224 2.63 7.20 -39.58
N LEU A 225 1.82 7.53 -38.57
CA LEU A 225 2.32 8.00 -37.27
C LEU A 225 3.18 6.94 -36.56
N SER A 226 2.81 5.67 -36.65
CA SER A 226 3.58 4.58 -36.04
C SER A 226 4.92 4.32 -36.73
N LEU A 227 4.98 4.41 -38.06
CA LEU A 227 6.26 4.31 -38.79
C LEU A 227 7.23 5.45 -38.42
N ILE A 228 6.69 6.63 -38.15
CA ILE A 228 7.45 7.78 -37.62
C ILE A 228 7.88 7.52 -36.16
N GLN A 229 6.98 7.01 -35.31
CA GLN A 229 7.30 6.63 -33.93
C GLN A 229 8.38 5.54 -33.83
N LEU A 230 8.46 4.64 -34.82
CA LEU A 230 9.51 3.62 -34.93
C LEU A 230 10.81 4.16 -35.59
N GLY A 231 10.78 5.37 -36.18
CA GLY A 231 11.92 6.01 -36.83
C GLY A 231 12.35 5.33 -38.13
N ARG A 232 11.41 4.83 -38.95
CA ARG A 232 11.72 4.16 -40.22
C ARG A 232 11.58 5.10 -41.41
N VAL A 233 12.57 5.98 -41.57
CA VAL A 233 12.68 6.93 -42.69
C VAL A 233 12.55 6.22 -44.04
N ASP A 234 13.18 5.06 -44.22
CA ASP A 234 13.13 4.25 -45.44
C ASP A 234 11.71 3.80 -45.80
N MET A 235 10.92 3.35 -44.82
CA MET A 235 9.51 2.97 -45.04
C MET A 235 8.68 4.21 -45.37
N VAL A 236 8.90 5.32 -44.67
CA VAL A 236 8.22 6.61 -44.92
C VAL A 236 8.51 7.16 -46.33
N ARG A 237 9.73 6.98 -46.84
CA ARG A 237 10.09 7.29 -48.24
C ARG A 237 9.37 6.38 -49.22
N LEU A 238 9.39 5.07 -48.97
CA LEU A 238 8.77 4.08 -49.85
C LEU A 238 7.25 4.30 -50.00
N PHE A 239 6.54 4.64 -48.92
CA PHE A 239 5.13 5.06 -48.95
C PHE A 239 4.91 6.32 -49.81
N HIS A 240 5.82 7.30 -49.75
CA HIS A 240 5.74 8.51 -50.57
C HIS A 240 5.97 8.20 -52.06
N GLU A 241 7.02 7.44 -52.38
CA GLU A 241 7.41 7.03 -53.73
C GLU A 241 6.31 6.24 -54.44
N HIS A 242 5.58 5.38 -53.70
CA HIS A 242 4.44 4.60 -54.21
C HIS A 242 3.09 5.35 -54.13
N GLY A 243 3.09 6.66 -53.85
CA GLY A 243 1.93 7.53 -54.03
C GLY A 243 0.93 7.61 -52.86
N PHE A 244 1.27 7.12 -51.66
CA PHE A 244 0.41 7.20 -50.46
C PHE A 244 0.38 8.61 -49.82
N THR A 245 0.43 9.67 -50.63
CA THR A 245 0.57 11.07 -50.20
C THR A 245 -0.57 11.57 -49.30
N GLN A 246 -1.76 10.97 -49.41
CA GLN A 246 -2.93 11.29 -48.57
C GLN A 246 -2.73 10.96 -47.07
N LEU A 247 -1.77 10.10 -46.73
CA LEU A 247 -1.48 9.72 -45.34
C LEU A 247 -0.61 10.77 -44.59
N PHE A 248 -0.16 11.82 -45.29
CA PHE A 248 0.88 12.73 -44.80
C PHE A 248 0.32 13.98 -44.07
N ARG A 249 -0.69 13.81 -43.22
CA ARG A 249 -1.34 14.90 -42.47
C ARG A 249 -0.44 15.56 -41.42
N SER A 250 -0.65 16.85 -41.19
CA SER A 250 0.02 17.77 -40.24
C SER A 250 0.80 17.12 -39.09
N GLY A 251 0.11 16.51 -38.12
CA GLY A 251 0.67 16.01 -36.85
C GLY A 251 1.79 14.96 -36.96
N ALA A 252 2.00 14.37 -38.14
CA ALA A 252 3.14 13.49 -38.38
C ALA A 252 4.50 14.24 -38.44
N LEU A 253 4.54 15.54 -38.78
CA LEU A 253 5.77 16.33 -38.60
C LEU A 253 6.04 16.56 -37.11
N ASP A 254 4.99 16.84 -36.33
CA ASP A 254 5.07 17.07 -34.89
C ASP A 254 5.60 15.80 -34.16
N ALA A 255 5.14 14.62 -34.59
CA ALA A 255 5.64 13.32 -34.12
C ALA A 255 7.11 13.04 -34.49
N ALA A 256 7.57 13.47 -35.67
CA ALA A 256 8.97 13.36 -36.07
C ALA A 256 9.86 14.33 -35.28
N ALA A 257 9.39 15.55 -35.04
CA ALA A 257 10.09 16.58 -34.30
C ALA A 257 10.26 16.22 -32.81
N SER A 258 9.22 15.63 -32.20
CA SER A 258 9.26 15.05 -30.84
C SER A 258 10.35 13.97 -30.66
N ARG A 259 10.83 13.36 -31.74
CA ARG A 259 11.85 12.29 -31.73
C ARG A 259 13.27 12.76 -32.03
N GLY A 260 13.46 14.00 -32.47
CA GLY A 260 14.78 14.51 -32.88
C GLY A 260 15.29 13.95 -34.22
N ASP A 261 14.46 13.23 -34.97
CA ASP A 261 14.85 12.60 -36.23
C ASP A 261 14.89 13.65 -37.35
N LEU A 262 16.03 14.36 -37.44
CA LEU A 262 16.25 15.39 -38.44
C LEU A 262 16.13 14.86 -39.89
N ALA A 263 16.45 13.59 -40.14
CA ALA A 263 16.31 12.96 -41.46
C ALA A 263 14.83 12.74 -41.83
N MET A 264 14.00 12.39 -40.85
CA MET A 264 12.54 12.35 -41.00
C MET A 264 11.95 13.76 -41.14
N VAL A 265 12.35 14.71 -40.30
CA VAL A 265 11.82 16.09 -40.31
C VAL A 265 12.14 16.81 -41.61
N THR A 266 13.38 16.72 -42.11
CA THR A 266 13.78 17.29 -43.41
C THR A 266 13.02 16.65 -44.57
N PHE A 267 12.88 15.32 -44.58
CA PHE A 267 12.11 14.62 -45.62
C PHE A 267 10.63 15.03 -45.61
N LEU A 268 9.97 15.03 -44.45
CA LEU A 268 8.56 15.40 -44.32
C LEU A 268 8.33 16.89 -44.62
N HIS A 269 9.28 17.79 -44.33
CA HIS A 269 9.18 19.20 -44.70
C HIS A 269 9.26 19.41 -46.23
N ALA A 270 10.18 18.73 -46.91
CA ALA A 270 10.37 18.88 -48.36
C ALA A 270 9.22 18.33 -49.23
N HIS A 271 8.43 17.39 -48.71
CA HIS A 271 7.42 16.63 -49.48
C HIS A 271 5.97 16.85 -49.02
N ARG A 272 5.67 17.89 -48.22
CA ARG A 272 4.31 18.18 -47.73
C ARG A 272 3.82 19.57 -48.14
N PRO A 273 2.59 19.71 -48.65
CA PRO A 273 1.95 21.01 -48.90
C PRO A 273 1.34 21.63 -47.62
N GLU A 274 1.14 20.86 -46.55
CA GLU A 274 0.53 21.34 -45.31
C GLU A 274 1.54 22.08 -44.42
N ARG A 275 1.07 23.15 -43.76
CA ARG A 275 1.84 23.88 -42.74
C ARG A 275 2.02 23.05 -41.47
N ALA A 276 3.10 23.32 -40.73
CA ALA A 276 3.32 22.70 -39.43
C ALA A 276 2.43 23.35 -38.37
N THR A 277 2.20 22.66 -37.27
CA THR A 277 1.75 23.33 -36.05
C THR A 277 2.97 23.89 -35.30
N THR A 278 2.76 24.84 -34.40
CA THR A 278 3.81 25.27 -33.46
C THR A 278 4.24 24.13 -32.52
N ALA A 279 3.43 23.07 -32.38
CA ALA A 279 3.74 21.93 -31.51
C ALA A 279 4.95 21.13 -32.00
N ALA A 280 5.29 21.15 -33.29
CA ALA A 280 6.55 20.55 -33.76
C ALA A 280 7.78 21.14 -33.05
N MET A 281 7.83 22.47 -32.93
CA MET A 281 8.95 23.17 -32.30
C MET A 281 8.87 23.09 -30.78
N ASP A 282 7.66 23.16 -30.19
CA ASP A 282 7.46 22.97 -28.76
C ASP A 282 7.85 21.56 -28.29
N LEU A 283 7.49 20.50 -29.05
CA LEU A 283 7.84 19.11 -28.75
C LEU A 283 9.31 18.79 -28.98
N ALA A 284 9.95 19.37 -30.01
CA ALA A 284 11.39 19.27 -30.20
C ALA A 284 12.15 19.91 -29.03
N ALA A 285 11.70 21.08 -28.55
CA ALA A 285 12.28 21.75 -27.39
C ALA A 285 12.05 20.99 -26.07
N THR A 286 10.85 20.39 -25.90
CA THR A 286 10.49 19.55 -24.73
C THR A 286 11.43 18.37 -24.52
N HIS A 287 12.04 17.85 -25.59
CA HIS A 287 12.93 16.68 -25.56
C HIS A 287 14.39 17.02 -25.88
N GLY A 288 14.75 18.31 -25.97
CA GLY A 288 16.15 18.75 -26.11
C GLY A 288 16.74 18.68 -27.53
N HIS A 289 15.92 18.50 -28.57
CA HIS A 289 16.36 18.22 -29.94
C HIS A 289 16.84 19.48 -30.68
N LEU A 290 17.97 20.03 -30.25
CA LEU A 290 18.52 21.31 -30.73
C LEU A 290 18.60 21.43 -32.25
N ASP A 291 19.04 20.40 -32.98
CA ASP A 291 19.19 20.47 -34.43
C ASP A 291 17.85 20.51 -35.16
N VAL A 292 16.81 19.86 -34.62
CA VAL A 292 15.43 20.00 -35.10
C VAL A 292 14.88 21.39 -34.76
N VAL A 293 15.16 21.92 -33.56
CA VAL A 293 14.76 23.29 -33.18
C VAL A 293 15.41 24.32 -34.10
N ARG A 294 16.70 24.18 -34.44
CA ARG A 294 17.43 25.01 -35.41
C ARG A 294 16.85 24.90 -36.82
N PHE A 295 16.56 23.68 -37.29
CA PHE A 295 15.97 23.46 -38.61
C PHE A 295 14.57 24.11 -38.71
N LEU A 296 13.69 23.86 -37.74
CA LEU A 296 12.36 24.45 -37.71
C LEU A 296 12.45 25.99 -37.61
N GLN A 297 13.31 26.55 -36.75
CA GLN A 297 13.47 28.00 -36.59
C GLN A 297 14.06 28.70 -37.85
N THR A 298 14.75 27.98 -38.74
CA THR A 298 15.35 28.58 -39.96
C THR A 298 14.51 28.37 -41.22
N GLN A 299 13.65 27.34 -41.26
CA GLN A 299 12.84 27.02 -42.44
C GLN A 299 11.34 27.32 -42.27
N ARG A 300 10.89 27.82 -41.10
CA ARG A 300 9.46 27.96 -40.77
C ARG A 300 9.11 29.25 -40.05
N ASP A 301 8.09 29.95 -40.55
CA ASP A 301 7.56 31.18 -39.95
C ASP A 301 6.69 30.92 -38.71
N GLU A 302 6.07 29.73 -38.61
CA GLU A 302 5.10 29.39 -37.56
C GLU A 302 5.70 29.53 -36.15
N GLY A 303 6.96 29.14 -35.97
CA GLY A 303 7.73 29.28 -34.72
C GLY A 303 7.22 28.44 -33.53
N CYS A 304 7.63 28.84 -32.34
CA CYS A 304 7.29 28.18 -31.06
C CYS A 304 6.37 29.03 -30.18
N THR A 305 5.65 28.37 -29.28
CA THR A 305 4.92 29.04 -28.18
C THR A 305 5.83 29.20 -26.96
N PRO A 306 5.45 29.99 -25.92
CA PRO A 306 6.19 30.04 -24.67
C PRO A 306 6.37 28.67 -23.98
N ARG A 307 5.52 27.69 -24.30
CA ARG A 307 5.63 26.32 -23.78
C ARG A 307 6.92 25.64 -24.20
N ALA A 308 7.49 25.96 -25.38
CA ALA A 308 8.79 25.43 -25.80
C ALA A 308 9.90 25.78 -24.80
N LEU A 309 9.94 27.02 -24.34
CA LEU A 309 10.95 27.50 -23.40
C LEU A 309 10.75 26.86 -22.02
N THR A 310 9.53 26.91 -21.47
CA THR A 310 9.23 26.30 -20.17
C THR A 310 9.49 24.79 -20.19
N ALA A 311 9.09 24.07 -21.25
CA ALA A 311 9.35 22.64 -21.38
C ALA A 311 10.85 22.31 -21.48
N ALA A 312 11.62 23.08 -22.27
CA ALA A 312 13.07 22.95 -22.34
C ALA A 312 13.75 23.21 -20.99
N THR A 313 13.27 24.18 -20.19
CA THR A 313 13.77 24.41 -18.83
C THR A 313 13.42 23.29 -17.86
N THR A 314 12.21 22.70 -17.92
CA THR A 314 11.85 21.52 -17.10
C THR A 314 12.63 20.26 -17.49
N GLY A 315 13.07 20.16 -18.75
CA GLY A 315 13.92 19.07 -19.25
C GLY A 315 15.43 19.26 -19.00
N GLY A 316 15.86 20.41 -18.46
CA GLY A 316 17.29 20.73 -18.29
C GLY A 316 18.05 20.96 -19.61
N HIS A 317 17.34 21.29 -20.69
CA HIS A 317 17.90 21.38 -22.05
C HIS A 317 18.59 22.73 -22.32
N PHE A 318 19.70 22.98 -21.62
CA PHE A 318 20.42 24.26 -21.62
C PHE A 318 20.73 24.80 -23.03
N GLU A 319 21.21 23.97 -23.97
CA GLU A 319 21.55 24.43 -25.32
C GLU A 319 20.33 24.88 -26.13
N VAL A 320 19.17 24.23 -25.93
CA VAL A 320 17.90 24.64 -26.54
C VAL A 320 17.43 25.95 -25.93
N VAL A 321 17.48 26.07 -24.60
CA VAL A 321 17.13 27.31 -23.89
C VAL A 321 18.01 28.46 -24.39
N ALA A 322 19.34 28.29 -24.41
CA ALA A 322 20.28 29.28 -24.90
C ALA A 322 20.07 29.63 -26.39
N TYR A 323 19.73 28.66 -27.25
CA TYR A 323 19.45 28.93 -28.67
C TYR A 323 18.14 29.70 -28.89
N LEU A 324 17.05 29.33 -28.20
CA LEU A 324 15.80 30.09 -28.22
C LEU A 324 16.01 31.52 -27.67
N HIS A 325 16.82 31.63 -26.62
CA HIS A 325 17.22 32.87 -25.96
C HIS A 325 18.19 33.73 -26.80
N ALA A 326 18.89 33.16 -27.78
CA ALA A 326 19.67 33.94 -28.74
C ALA A 326 18.83 34.50 -29.91
N ASN A 327 17.65 33.93 -30.20
CA ASN A 327 16.93 34.15 -31.47
C ASN A 327 15.48 34.68 -31.32
N ARG A 328 14.89 34.72 -30.12
CA ARG A 328 13.48 35.09 -29.91
C ARG A 328 13.23 35.97 -28.66
N PRO A 329 13.90 37.13 -28.48
CA PRO A 329 13.77 37.96 -27.26
C PRO A 329 12.33 38.39 -26.91
N GLU A 330 11.48 38.64 -27.89
CA GLU A 330 10.15 39.27 -27.74
C GLU A 330 9.06 38.39 -27.06
N ARG A 331 9.39 37.22 -26.50
CA ARG A 331 8.40 36.24 -25.98
C ARG A 331 8.74 35.63 -24.61
N TRP A 332 9.47 36.36 -23.75
CA TRP A 332 10.21 35.73 -22.66
C TRP A 332 9.54 35.57 -21.31
N LEU A 333 10.03 34.55 -20.61
CA LEU A 333 9.91 34.27 -19.18
C LEU A 333 8.53 34.49 -18.57
N HIS A 334 7.71 33.44 -18.74
CA HIS A 334 6.56 33.26 -17.86
C HIS A 334 7.07 32.94 -16.42
N PRO A 335 6.40 33.42 -15.35
CA PRO A 335 6.82 33.14 -13.97
C PRO A 335 7.02 31.65 -13.65
N GLU A 336 6.21 30.79 -14.26
CA GLU A 336 6.30 29.33 -14.18
C GLU A 336 7.67 28.76 -14.59
N THR A 337 8.39 29.42 -15.51
CA THR A 337 9.74 29.02 -15.94
C THR A 337 10.74 29.11 -14.78
N ILE A 338 10.66 30.18 -13.97
CA ILE A 338 11.53 30.37 -12.80
C ILE A 338 11.09 29.45 -11.66
N ASP A 339 9.78 29.30 -11.44
CA ASP A 339 9.22 28.38 -10.45
C ASP A 339 9.66 26.92 -10.71
N ALA A 340 9.67 26.49 -11.98
CA ALA A 340 10.13 25.16 -12.39
C ALA A 340 11.64 24.98 -12.14
N LEU A 341 12.49 25.90 -12.61
CA LEU A 341 13.94 25.86 -12.38
C LEU A 341 14.26 25.75 -10.88
N ALA A 342 13.60 26.57 -10.07
CA ALA A 342 13.74 26.57 -8.61
C ALA A 342 13.26 25.28 -7.93
N ALA A 343 12.38 24.51 -8.54
CA ALA A 343 12.01 23.17 -8.07
C ALA A 343 13.02 22.09 -8.48
N HIS A 344 13.61 22.20 -9.68
CA HIS A 344 14.49 21.18 -10.26
C HIS A 344 15.95 21.23 -9.75
N GLY A 345 16.47 22.39 -9.35
CA GLY A 345 17.84 22.50 -8.82
C GLY A 345 18.88 23.07 -9.78
N ASP A 346 18.49 23.45 -11.01
CA ASP A 346 19.41 23.88 -12.07
C ASP A 346 19.90 25.33 -11.84
N LEU A 347 20.95 25.46 -11.03
CA LEU A 347 21.60 26.74 -10.75
C LEU A 347 22.26 27.37 -11.99
N PRO A 348 23.01 26.65 -12.86
CA PRO A 348 23.58 27.24 -14.07
C PRO A 348 22.52 27.80 -15.02
N MET A 349 21.41 27.08 -15.24
CA MET A 349 20.33 27.57 -16.09
C MET A 349 19.58 28.74 -15.45
N LEU A 350 19.36 28.72 -14.13
CA LEU A 350 18.82 29.88 -13.42
C LEU A 350 19.74 31.10 -13.54
N GLN A 351 21.05 30.95 -13.38
CA GLN A 351 22.02 32.05 -13.52
C GLN A 351 22.05 32.62 -14.94
N PHE A 352 21.99 31.77 -15.96
CA PHE A 352 21.87 32.21 -17.37
C PHE A 352 20.56 32.98 -17.61
N VAL A 353 19.45 32.50 -17.05
CA VAL A 353 18.13 33.16 -17.15
C VAL A 353 18.12 34.53 -16.44
N LEU A 354 18.67 34.61 -15.21
CA LEU A 354 18.71 35.83 -14.40
C LEU A 354 19.81 36.83 -14.81
N ALA A 355 20.66 36.49 -15.78
CA ALA A 355 21.66 37.40 -16.33
C ALA A 355 21.07 38.58 -17.14
N ASN A 356 19.76 38.58 -17.39
CA ASN A 356 19.03 39.66 -18.05
C ASN A 356 18.21 40.44 -17.03
N ASP A 357 18.35 41.77 -16.98
CA ASP A 357 17.71 42.60 -15.95
C ASP A 357 16.18 42.48 -15.89
N GLU A 358 15.51 42.23 -17.03
CA GLU A 358 14.06 42.02 -17.07
C GLU A 358 13.62 40.75 -16.31
N ALA A 359 14.44 39.69 -16.27
CA ALA A 359 14.11 38.45 -15.57
C ALA A 359 14.05 38.63 -14.04
N ASN A 360 14.80 39.60 -13.49
CA ASN A 360 14.79 39.91 -12.06
C ASN A 360 13.43 40.46 -11.58
N ALA A 361 12.67 41.11 -12.47
CA ALA A 361 11.29 41.54 -12.19
C ALA A 361 10.29 40.36 -12.12
N VAL A 362 10.58 39.25 -12.80
CA VAL A 362 9.71 38.07 -12.92
C VAL A 362 9.86 37.12 -11.71
N VAL A 363 10.98 37.15 -10.98
CA VAL A 363 11.25 36.24 -9.84
C VAL A 363 10.13 36.29 -8.80
N THR A 364 9.50 35.14 -8.54
CA THR A 364 8.30 35.02 -7.71
C THR A 364 8.59 34.57 -6.27
N LYS A 365 7.62 34.79 -5.38
CA LYS A 365 7.60 34.16 -4.04
C LYS A 365 7.42 32.63 -4.10
N GLN A 366 6.92 32.09 -5.22
CA GLN A 366 6.70 30.66 -5.43
C GLN A 366 7.98 29.92 -5.82
N ALA A 367 8.81 30.48 -6.71
CA ALA A 367 10.17 30.01 -6.99
C ALA A 367 11.02 29.94 -5.71
N LEU A 368 11.07 31.03 -4.93
CA LEU A 368 11.78 31.05 -3.65
C LEU A 368 11.25 29.97 -2.69
N SER A 369 9.93 29.77 -2.64
CA SER A 369 9.31 28.71 -1.84
C SER A 369 9.67 27.31 -2.34
N ALA A 370 9.68 27.07 -3.65
CA ALA A 370 10.03 25.79 -4.25
C ALA A 370 11.48 25.40 -3.98
N ALA A 371 12.43 26.34 -4.14
CA ALA A 371 13.84 26.12 -3.81
C ALA A 371 14.03 25.82 -2.32
N ILE A 372 13.27 26.49 -1.43
CA ILE A 372 13.26 26.21 0.01
C ILE A 372 12.73 24.79 0.28
N CYS A 373 11.52 24.45 -0.22
CA CYS A 373 10.89 23.14 -0.05
C CYS A 373 11.73 21.97 -0.60
N ARG A 374 12.71 22.22 -1.49
CA ARG A 374 13.56 21.19 -2.12
C ARG A 374 15.00 21.15 -1.59
N GLY A 375 15.36 22.01 -0.63
CA GLY A 375 16.68 22.02 -0.02
C GLY A 375 17.79 22.71 -0.83
N HIS A 376 17.44 23.47 -1.88
CA HIS A 376 18.40 24.04 -2.85
C HIS A 376 19.07 25.32 -2.35
N VAL A 377 19.90 25.24 -1.30
CA VAL A 377 20.55 26.40 -0.61
C VAL A 377 21.13 27.44 -1.59
N ALA A 378 21.88 27.00 -2.61
CA ALA A 378 22.50 27.90 -3.57
C ALA A 378 21.49 28.60 -4.49
N MET A 379 20.35 27.97 -4.81
CA MET A 379 19.26 28.63 -5.52
C MET A 379 18.50 29.60 -4.62
N VAL A 380 18.26 29.25 -3.35
CA VAL A 380 17.65 30.17 -2.37
C VAL A 380 18.50 31.44 -2.24
N ALA A 381 19.83 31.30 -2.14
CA ALA A 381 20.75 32.43 -2.14
C ALA A 381 20.69 33.24 -3.46
N CYS A 382 20.73 32.58 -4.62
CA CYS A 382 20.68 33.24 -5.93
C CYS A 382 19.37 34.04 -6.14
N LEU A 383 18.22 33.42 -5.86
CA LEU A 383 16.89 34.05 -5.94
C LEU A 383 16.76 35.21 -4.95
N HIS A 384 17.33 35.09 -3.75
CA HIS A 384 17.36 36.16 -2.76
C HIS A 384 18.26 37.33 -3.19
N THR A 385 19.43 37.07 -3.78
CA THR A 385 20.31 38.13 -4.33
C THR A 385 19.67 38.85 -5.53
N ALA A 386 18.94 38.13 -6.37
CA ALA A 386 18.23 38.70 -7.52
C ALA A 386 17.06 39.61 -7.09
N ARG A 387 16.38 39.28 -5.98
CA ARG A 387 15.26 40.07 -5.46
C ARG A 387 15.15 40.01 -3.93
N PRO A 388 15.91 40.84 -3.19
CA PRO A 388 15.96 40.80 -1.72
C PRO A 388 14.63 41.06 -1.00
N THR A 389 13.65 41.65 -1.70
CA THR A 389 12.30 41.96 -1.20
C THR A 389 11.30 40.78 -1.25
N LEU A 390 11.74 39.57 -1.63
CA LEU A 390 10.89 38.39 -1.69
C LEU A 390 10.73 37.69 -0.33
N ALA A 391 9.57 37.92 0.31
CA ALA A 391 9.08 37.08 1.39
C ALA A 391 8.89 35.62 0.94
N ALA A 392 9.58 34.68 1.59
CA ALA A 392 9.29 33.24 1.47
C ALA A 392 7.89 32.92 2.03
N ARG A 393 7.19 31.91 1.48
CA ARG A 393 5.93 31.44 2.07
C ARG A 393 6.22 30.76 3.41
N ARG A 394 5.53 31.16 4.49
CA ARG A 394 5.74 30.66 5.85
C ARG A 394 5.71 29.13 6.01
N MET A 395 4.93 28.42 5.18
CA MET A 395 4.87 26.96 5.22
C MET A 395 6.07 26.32 4.54
N ALA A 396 6.62 26.90 3.47
CA ALA A 396 7.76 26.32 2.75
C ALA A 396 8.97 26.04 3.65
N VAL A 397 9.23 26.89 4.65
CA VAL A 397 10.32 26.71 5.62
C VAL A 397 10.03 25.57 6.61
N VAL A 398 8.75 25.32 6.92
CA VAL A 398 8.31 24.17 7.73
C VAL A 398 8.34 22.89 6.89
N ASP A 399 7.83 22.93 5.66
CA ASP A 399 7.88 21.82 4.70
C ASP A 399 9.33 21.39 4.41
N ALA A 400 10.27 22.34 4.37
CA ALA A 400 11.71 22.07 4.25
C ALA A 400 12.30 21.43 5.51
N LEU A 401 11.85 21.83 6.70
CA LEU A 401 12.28 21.23 7.96
C LEU A 401 11.74 19.79 8.12
N ASP A 402 10.47 19.56 7.79
CA ASP A 402 9.84 18.23 7.84
C ASP A 402 10.44 17.27 6.80
N GLN A 403 11.03 17.78 5.71
CA GLN A 403 11.88 17.03 4.76
C GLN A 403 13.37 16.95 5.16
N GLY A 404 13.77 17.53 6.30
CA GLY A 404 15.14 17.45 6.83
C GLY A 404 16.17 18.36 6.16
N HIS A 405 15.76 19.38 5.41
CA HIS A 405 16.64 20.30 4.67
C HIS A 405 17.28 21.38 5.56
N LEU A 406 17.98 20.95 6.63
CA LEU A 406 18.50 21.83 7.69
C LEU A 406 19.38 22.98 7.19
N GLY A 407 20.19 22.79 6.15
CA GLY A 407 21.04 23.86 5.59
C GLY A 407 20.25 24.99 4.91
N VAL A 408 19.06 24.70 4.36
CA VAL A 408 18.13 25.75 3.89
C VAL A 408 17.49 26.44 5.09
N VAL A 409 17.09 25.70 6.11
CA VAL A 409 16.49 26.28 7.32
C VAL A 409 17.48 27.23 8.00
N GLU A 410 18.75 26.82 8.14
CA GLU A 410 19.84 27.67 8.66
C GLU A 410 20.04 28.93 7.80
N TYR A 411 20.11 28.80 6.46
CA TYR A 411 20.21 29.95 5.57
C TYR A 411 19.03 30.92 5.72
N VAL A 412 17.80 30.40 5.84
CA VAL A 412 16.58 31.18 6.07
C VAL A 412 16.60 31.86 7.45
N LEU A 413 17.02 31.17 8.51
CA LEU A 413 17.12 31.74 9.85
C LEU A 413 18.11 32.90 9.89
N LEU A 414 19.24 32.80 9.17
CA LEU A 414 20.24 33.86 9.10
C LEU A 414 19.78 35.07 8.25
N HIS A 415 19.28 34.83 7.03
CA HIS A 415 19.10 35.89 6.02
C HIS A 415 17.65 36.36 5.81
N LEU A 416 16.64 35.54 6.13
CA LEU A 416 15.23 35.77 5.76
C LEU A 416 14.33 35.89 7.02
N PRO A 417 14.26 37.08 7.65
CA PRO A 417 13.53 37.26 8.92
C PRO A 417 12.05 36.93 8.83
N GLU A 418 11.41 37.13 7.67
CA GLU A 418 9.98 36.82 7.45
C GLU A 418 9.66 35.30 7.48
N GLY A 419 10.67 34.44 7.32
CA GLY A 419 10.53 32.99 7.46
C GLY A 419 10.47 32.52 8.92
N ARG A 420 10.93 33.35 9.88
CA ARG A 420 10.94 33.01 11.31
C ARG A 420 9.51 33.05 11.85
N THR A 421 9.02 31.90 12.32
CA THR A 421 7.66 31.76 12.87
C THR A 421 7.66 30.85 14.09
N SER A 422 6.67 31.01 14.99
CA SER A 422 6.48 30.11 16.13
C SER A 422 6.22 28.66 15.72
N ARG A 423 5.63 28.41 14.54
CA ARG A 423 5.49 27.06 13.96
C ARG A 423 6.83 26.46 13.54
N LEU A 424 7.74 27.26 12.97
CA LEU A 424 9.10 26.82 12.66
C LEU A 424 9.88 26.47 13.93
N LEU A 425 9.78 27.31 14.97
CA LEU A 425 10.37 27.04 16.29
C LEU A 425 9.81 25.75 16.91
N ALA A 426 8.48 25.55 16.89
CA ALA A 426 7.84 24.31 17.34
C ALA A 426 8.25 23.07 16.51
N GLY A 427 8.54 23.24 15.22
CA GLY A 427 9.19 22.20 14.41
C GLY A 427 10.61 21.88 14.89
N LEU A 428 11.46 22.89 15.03
CA LEU A 428 12.86 22.76 15.44
C LEU A 428 13.01 22.09 16.81
N VAL A 429 12.15 22.45 17.75
CA VAL A 429 12.11 21.89 19.11
C VAL A 429 11.65 20.42 19.12
N ARG A 430 10.63 20.06 18.32
CA ARG A 430 10.17 18.66 18.19
C ARG A 430 11.19 17.78 17.45
N GLY A 431 11.90 18.33 16.46
CA GLY A 431 13.00 17.66 15.76
C GLY A 431 14.30 17.55 16.55
N GLY A 432 14.45 18.28 17.67
CA GLY A 432 15.64 18.23 18.53
C GLY A 432 16.86 18.97 17.93
N HIS A 433 16.63 20.01 17.13
CA HIS A 433 17.70 20.74 16.44
C HIS A 433 18.30 21.85 17.33
N ALA A 434 18.92 21.46 18.44
CA ALA A 434 19.36 22.37 19.51
C ALA A 434 20.12 23.64 19.05
N THR A 435 21.04 23.52 18.09
CA THR A 435 21.81 24.66 17.55
C THR A 435 20.93 25.66 16.79
N LEU A 436 19.96 25.18 16.01
CA LEU A 436 19.00 26.01 15.27
C LEU A 436 17.92 26.58 16.20
N VAL A 437 17.55 25.88 17.27
CA VAL A 437 16.69 26.43 18.33
C VAL A 437 17.42 27.58 19.04
N GLN A 438 18.69 27.41 19.39
CA GLN A 438 19.51 28.45 20.02
C GLN A 438 19.63 29.70 19.14
N SER A 439 20.03 29.54 17.87
CA SER A 439 20.18 30.69 16.97
C SER A 439 18.85 31.37 16.61
N PHE A 440 17.73 30.63 16.55
CA PHE A 440 16.40 31.22 16.45
C PHE A 440 16.09 32.10 17.67
N VAL A 441 16.27 31.55 18.87
CA VAL A 441 15.86 32.16 20.14
C VAL A 441 16.75 33.34 20.56
N GLU A 442 18.01 33.36 20.11
CA GLU A 442 18.90 34.51 20.26
C GLU A 442 18.45 35.73 19.44
N VAL A 443 17.78 35.52 18.32
CA VAL A 443 17.31 36.60 17.42
C VAL A 443 15.83 36.93 17.63
N GLN A 444 15.02 35.98 18.13
CA GLN A 444 13.58 36.15 18.36
C GLN A 444 13.11 35.41 19.62
N SER A 445 13.43 35.98 20.79
CA SER A 445 12.93 35.52 22.10
C SER A 445 11.41 35.41 22.16
N ASP A 446 10.71 36.34 21.54
CA ASP A 446 9.27 36.60 21.74
C ASP A 446 8.39 35.56 21.02
N ALA A 447 9.00 34.65 20.25
CA ALA A 447 8.33 33.47 19.68
C ALA A 447 8.24 32.30 20.67
N VAL A 448 9.01 32.32 21.78
CA VAL A 448 8.95 31.30 22.83
C VAL A 448 7.68 31.49 23.65
N SER A 449 6.97 30.39 23.89
CA SER A 449 5.69 30.34 24.58
C SER A 449 5.60 29.12 25.50
N THR A 450 4.57 29.08 26.35
CA THR A 450 4.18 27.89 27.13
C THR A 450 4.10 26.64 26.25
N ALA A 451 3.56 26.76 25.03
CA ALA A 451 3.45 25.67 24.05
C ALA A 451 4.82 25.16 23.58
N THR A 452 5.81 26.04 23.34
CA THR A 452 7.16 25.58 22.96
C THR A 452 7.89 24.87 24.10
N LEU A 453 7.55 25.15 25.37
CA LEU A 453 8.02 24.35 26.51
C LEU A 453 7.32 22.98 26.57
N TRP A 454 6.06 22.88 26.17
CA TRP A 454 5.37 21.59 25.98
C TRP A 454 5.99 20.75 24.87
N ASP A 455 6.29 21.36 23.71
CA ASP A 455 7.01 20.69 22.62
C ASP A 455 8.40 20.19 23.06
N ALA A 456 9.11 20.97 23.88
CA ALA A 456 10.40 20.55 24.44
C ALA A 456 10.25 19.35 25.40
N LEU A 457 9.22 19.34 26.26
CA LEU A 457 8.89 18.18 27.10
C LEU A 457 8.25 17.01 26.34
N ALA A 458 7.84 17.19 25.09
CA ALA A 458 7.42 16.11 24.20
C ALA A 458 8.63 15.46 23.51
N SER A 459 9.61 16.26 23.09
CA SER A 459 10.85 15.77 22.46
C SER A 459 11.75 15.02 23.46
N ASN A 460 12.83 14.43 22.95
CA ASN A 460 13.85 13.73 23.74
C ASN A 460 15.16 14.54 23.87
N ASP A 461 15.19 15.78 23.38
CA ASP A 461 16.41 16.59 23.36
C ASP A 461 16.61 17.33 24.69
N ARG A 462 17.53 16.80 25.50
CA ARG A 462 17.96 17.40 26.78
C ARG A 462 18.70 18.73 26.63
N VAL A 463 19.33 19.01 25.49
CA VAL A 463 20.01 20.29 25.25
C VAL A 463 18.97 21.38 25.05
N THR A 464 18.02 21.18 24.12
CA THR A 464 16.89 22.11 23.92
C THR A 464 16.05 22.27 25.18
N MET A 465 15.66 21.18 25.87
CA MET A 465 14.93 21.27 27.14
C MET A 465 15.66 22.12 28.17
N THR A 466 16.95 21.83 28.44
CA THR A 466 17.70 22.56 29.46
C THR A 466 17.88 24.04 29.10
N TYR A 467 18.20 24.34 27.83
CA TYR A 467 18.33 25.71 27.34
C TYR A 467 17.04 26.52 27.47
N LEU A 468 15.90 25.97 27.02
CA LEU A 468 14.62 26.68 27.09
C LEU A 468 14.13 26.87 28.53
N PHE A 469 14.19 25.84 29.38
CA PHE A 469 13.73 25.96 30.78
C PHE A 469 14.64 26.83 31.65
N THR A 470 15.95 26.92 31.37
CA THR A 470 16.85 27.84 32.10
C THR A 470 16.68 29.30 31.69
N ARG A 471 16.29 29.58 30.43
CA ARG A 471 16.12 30.95 29.92
C ARG A 471 14.68 31.49 30.04
N PHE A 472 13.67 30.63 29.98
CA PHE A 472 12.25 31.01 29.94
C PHE A 472 11.42 30.39 31.08
N LEU A 473 12.02 30.22 32.26
CA LEU A 473 11.34 29.64 33.42
C LEU A 473 10.03 30.35 33.80
N HIS A 474 9.93 31.66 33.53
CA HIS A 474 8.73 32.48 33.74
C HIS A 474 7.53 32.08 32.86
N LEU A 475 7.73 31.27 31.81
CA LEU A 475 6.68 30.65 31.01
C LEU A 475 6.33 29.23 31.48
N SER A 476 6.94 28.76 32.57
CA SER A 476 6.59 27.48 33.18
C SER A 476 5.26 27.57 33.93
N THR A 477 4.63 26.41 34.15
CA THR A 477 3.33 26.28 34.83
C THR A 477 3.32 25.03 35.69
N ALA A 478 2.43 24.97 36.68
CA ALA A 478 2.26 23.75 37.48
C ALA A 478 1.96 22.49 36.63
N TYR A 479 1.30 22.66 35.46
CA TYR A 479 1.05 21.55 34.54
C TYR A 479 2.32 21.11 33.79
N LEU A 480 3.23 22.03 33.42
CA LEU A 480 4.56 21.71 32.90
C LEU A 480 5.42 21.00 33.96
N VAL A 481 5.40 21.47 35.21
CA VAL A 481 6.09 20.80 36.34
C VAL A 481 5.56 19.38 36.55
N ASN A 482 4.24 19.19 36.51
CA ASN A 482 3.63 17.86 36.57
C ASN A 482 4.13 16.94 35.44
N ARG A 483 4.34 17.46 34.23
CA ARG A 483 4.91 16.69 33.10
C ARG A 483 6.41 16.39 33.25
N ILE A 484 7.19 17.31 33.83
CA ILE A 484 8.60 17.07 34.22
C ILE A 484 8.68 15.90 35.20
N VAL A 485 7.79 15.87 36.20
CA VAL A 485 7.73 14.78 37.18
C VAL A 485 7.27 13.47 36.54
N GLN A 486 6.28 13.46 35.63
CA GLN A 486 5.91 12.27 34.86
C GLN A 486 7.09 11.69 34.05
N ARG A 487 7.97 12.54 33.53
CA ARG A 487 9.20 12.13 32.80
C ARG A 487 10.35 11.70 33.72
N ASN A 488 10.18 11.80 35.04
CA ASN A 488 11.22 11.56 36.05
C ASN A 488 12.49 12.42 35.86
N ASP A 489 12.37 13.61 35.23
CA ASP A 489 13.54 14.44 34.97
C ASP A 489 13.90 15.29 36.19
N LYS A 490 14.75 14.70 37.04
CA LYS A 490 15.28 15.37 38.23
C LYS A 490 15.99 16.69 37.90
N ALA A 491 16.70 16.81 36.78
CA ALA A 491 17.50 18.01 36.51
C ALA A 491 16.61 19.23 36.26
N LEU A 492 15.51 19.04 35.52
CA LEU A 492 14.49 20.07 35.35
C LEU A 492 13.68 20.31 36.64
N LEU A 493 13.43 19.30 37.48
CA LEU A 493 12.77 19.51 38.78
C LEU A 493 13.65 20.31 39.74
N ASP A 494 14.93 19.95 39.90
CA ASP A 494 15.92 20.67 40.72
C ASP A 494 16.05 22.15 40.29
N LEU A 495 15.79 22.48 39.03
CA LEU A 495 15.75 23.86 38.52
C LEU A 495 14.50 24.62 39.02
N HIS A 496 13.32 24.00 38.96
CA HIS A 496 12.07 24.63 39.44
C HIS A 496 12.07 24.76 40.97
N VAL A 497 12.52 23.74 41.71
CA VAL A 497 12.63 23.76 43.19
C VAL A 497 13.46 24.95 43.70
N LYS A 498 14.48 25.38 42.94
CA LYS A 498 15.36 26.49 43.31
C LYS A 498 14.87 27.89 42.91
N ASN A 499 14.04 27.99 41.88
CA ASN A 499 13.77 29.27 41.20
C ASN A 499 12.28 29.59 40.97
N ALA A 500 11.40 28.59 41.09
CA ALA A 500 9.95 28.70 40.93
C ALA A 500 9.20 27.65 41.79
N PRO A 501 9.45 27.57 43.11
CA PRO A 501 8.86 26.56 43.99
C PRO A 501 7.32 26.65 44.08
N GLU A 502 6.75 27.83 43.86
CA GLU A 502 5.30 28.08 43.84
C GLU A 502 4.54 27.33 42.72
N LEU A 503 5.24 26.89 41.67
CA LEU A 503 4.67 26.03 40.64
C LEU A 503 4.58 24.55 41.05
N ILE A 504 5.21 24.16 42.17
CA ILE A 504 5.25 22.77 42.63
C ILE A 504 4.06 22.50 43.56
N THR A 505 3.00 21.93 42.98
CA THR A 505 1.75 21.59 43.69
C THR A 505 1.78 20.17 44.27
N SER A 506 0.88 19.85 45.20
CA SER A 506 0.69 18.48 45.72
C SER A 506 0.34 17.45 44.62
N SER A 507 -0.23 17.88 43.49
CA SER A 507 -0.40 17.05 42.29
C SER A 507 0.92 16.47 41.77
N ALA A 508 2.03 17.20 41.91
CA ALA A 508 3.35 16.70 41.52
C ALA A 508 3.79 15.54 42.44
N LEU A 509 3.49 15.62 43.74
CA LEU A 509 3.68 14.51 44.68
C LEU A 509 2.81 13.31 44.32
N HIS A 510 1.52 13.52 44.04
CA HIS A 510 0.59 12.46 43.63
C HIS A 510 1.11 11.72 42.37
N ILE A 511 1.65 12.45 41.39
CA ILE A 511 2.27 11.89 40.18
C ILE A 511 3.55 11.12 40.50
N ALA A 512 4.48 11.71 41.27
CA ALA A 512 5.72 11.04 41.65
C ALA A 512 5.46 9.74 42.44
N ALA A 513 4.42 9.75 43.28
CA ALA A 513 3.98 8.58 44.03
C ALA A 513 3.34 7.52 43.12
N LYS A 514 2.44 7.94 42.21
CA LYS A 514 1.79 7.08 41.20
C LYS A 514 2.78 6.31 40.32
N HIS A 515 3.92 6.92 39.98
CA HIS A 515 4.96 6.30 39.15
C HIS A 515 6.17 5.75 39.93
N GLY A 516 6.14 5.77 41.27
CA GLY A 516 7.18 5.16 42.09
C GLY A 516 8.51 5.93 42.15
N PHE A 517 8.51 7.21 41.79
CA PHE A 517 9.70 8.07 41.66
C PHE A 517 10.23 8.57 43.02
N LEU A 518 10.62 7.62 43.87
CA LEU A 518 11.15 7.83 45.23
C LEU A 518 12.20 8.96 45.34
N ARG A 519 13.08 9.12 44.34
CA ARG A 519 14.11 10.17 44.30
C ARG A 519 13.57 11.60 44.17
N LEU A 520 12.33 11.76 43.73
CA LEU A 520 11.69 13.08 43.57
C LEU A 520 10.88 13.48 44.82
N LEU A 521 10.40 12.52 45.62
CA LEU A 521 9.54 12.77 46.79
C LEU A 521 10.18 13.63 47.89
N GLN A 522 11.52 13.71 47.92
CA GLN A 522 12.28 14.58 48.82
C GLN A 522 12.32 16.06 48.38
N TYR A 523 11.80 16.37 47.18
CA TYR A 523 11.80 17.72 46.57
C TYR A 523 10.38 18.29 46.38
N LEU A 524 9.36 17.55 46.80
CA LEU A 524 7.95 17.85 46.56
C LEU A 524 7.27 18.20 47.89
N PRO A 525 6.32 19.16 47.92
CA PRO A 525 5.67 19.62 49.15
C PRO A 525 4.87 18.51 49.83
N GLU A 526 4.37 18.79 51.03
CA GLU A 526 3.39 17.97 51.74
C GLU A 526 2.14 17.69 50.89
N GLY A 527 1.45 16.58 51.21
CA GLY A 527 0.55 15.92 50.29
C GLY A 527 -0.89 15.90 50.75
N THR A 528 -1.54 14.81 50.36
CA THR A 528 -2.74 14.27 51.00
C THR A 528 -2.58 12.75 50.97
N HIS A 529 -3.41 12.02 51.75
CA HIS A 529 -3.50 10.56 51.76
C HIS A 529 -3.46 9.93 50.34
N ARG A 530 -4.03 10.61 49.34
CA ARG A 530 -4.01 10.24 47.91
C ARG A 530 -2.62 9.93 47.36
N ALA A 531 -1.55 10.49 47.92
CA ALA A 531 -0.17 10.14 47.55
C ALA A 531 0.17 8.70 47.92
N MET A 532 -0.17 8.26 49.14
CA MET A 532 0.06 6.89 49.58
C MET A 532 -0.90 5.92 48.89
N ASP A 533 -2.15 6.34 48.67
CA ASP A 533 -3.17 5.58 47.95
C ASP A 533 -2.72 5.23 46.52
N LEU A 534 -2.27 6.23 45.74
CA LEU A 534 -1.76 6.03 44.37
C LEU A 534 -0.48 5.18 44.32
N ALA A 535 0.40 5.32 45.32
CA ALA A 535 1.58 4.47 45.44
C ALA A 535 1.22 3.03 45.83
N ALA A 536 0.13 2.82 46.54
CA ALA A 536 -0.36 1.49 46.91
C ALA A 536 -1.09 0.80 45.75
N GLU A 537 -1.93 1.55 45.02
CA GLU A 537 -2.63 1.15 43.80
C GLU A 537 -1.68 0.59 42.73
N HIS A 538 -0.51 1.20 42.54
CA HIS A 538 0.54 0.72 41.62
C HIS A 538 1.65 -0.11 42.29
N GLY A 539 1.46 -0.54 43.54
CA GLY A 539 2.32 -1.53 44.18
C GLY A 539 3.73 -1.02 44.54
N HIS A 540 3.92 0.29 44.56
CA HIS A 540 5.20 0.96 44.79
C HIS A 540 5.58 0.97 46.28
N LEU A 541 5.74 -0.22 46.88
CA LEU A 541 6.03 -0.43 48.31
C LEU A 541 7.21 0.42 48.84
N ARG A 542 8.22 0.72 48.02
CA ARG A 542 9.34 1.59 48.42
C ARG A 542 8.91 3.04 48.65
N VAL A 543 7.93 3.52 47.88
CA VAL A 543 7.29 4.82 48.08
C VAL A 543 6.30 4.77 49.24
N VAL A 544 5.43 3.75 49.32
CA VAL A 544 4.48 3.60 50.44
C VAL A 544 5.21 3.61 51.79
N LYS A 545 6.34 2.88 51.89
CA LYS A 545 7.22 2.92 53.07
C LYS A 545 7.82 4.31 53.31
N TYR A 546 8.33 4.97 52.28
CA TYR A 546 8.94 6.30 52.41
C TYR A 546 7.94 7.35 52.89
N LEU A 547 6.74 7.39 52.30
CA LEU A 547 5.66 8.28 52.71
C LEU A 547 5.28 8.01 54.17
N HIS A 548 5.03 6.74 54.54
CA HIS A 548 4.68 6.35 55.90
C HIS A 548 5.71 6.72 56.98
N THR A 549 7.03 6.71 56.66
CA THR A 549 8.07 7.01 57.66
C THR A 549 8.61 8.44 57.61
N HIS A 550 8.15 9.30 56.70
CA HIS A 550 8.63 10.69 56.56
C HIS A 550 7.51 11.72 56.44
N ARG A 551 6.22 11.31 56.45
CA ARG A 551 5.07 12.18 56.26
C ARG A 551 3.85 11.67 57.01
N ASP A 552 3.11 12.61 57.61
CA ASP A 552 1.87 12.33 58.32
C ASP A 552 0.62 12.38 57.41
N ASP A 553 0.80 12.52 56.08
CA ASP A 553 -0.23 12.56 55.03
C ASP A 553 -1.28 11.42 55.12
N GLY A 554 -0.90 10.27 55.67
CA GLY A 554 -1.73 9.08 55.86
C GLY A 554 -2.06 8.31 54.58
N CYS A 555 -3.05 7.41 54.66
CA CYS A 555 -3.72 6.80 53.51
C CYS A 555 -5.24 6.73 53.75
N SER A 556 -5.99 6.23 52.77
CA SER A 556 -7.39 5.83 52.94
C SER A 556 -7.56 4.32 52.75
N THR A 557 -8.76 3.78 53.00
CA THR A 557 -9.10 2.37 52.68
C THR A 557 -8.81 2.02 51.22
N TYR A 558 -8.94 2.99 50.30
CA TYR A 558 -8.64 2.87 48.88
C TYR A 558 -7.20 2.35 48.62
N ALA A 559 -6.23 2.69 49.49
CA ALA A 559 -4.87 2.17 49.38
C ALA A 559 -4.80 0.65 49.48
N MET A 560 -5.50 0.04 50.46
CA MET A 560 -5.50 -1.40 50.65
C MET A 560 -6.41 -2.10 49.64
N ASP A 561 -7.57 -1.48 49.32
CA ASP A 561 -8.52 -1.99 48.33
C ASP A 561 -7.89 -2.08 46.93
N LYS A 562 -7.21 -1.01 46.47
CA LYS A 562 -6.56 -1.01 45.15
C LYS A 562 -5.26 -1.78 45.10
N ALA A 563 -4.49 -1.82 46.19
CA ALA A 563 -3.37 -2.75 46.30
C ALA A 563 -3.84 -4.21 46.27
N ALA A 564 -5.06 -4.50 46.75
CA ALA A 564 -5.65 -5.83 46.68
C ALA A 564 -6.20 -6.13 45.27
N GLU A 565 -6.89 -5.18 44.64
CA GLU A 565 -7.41 -5.29 43.27
C GLU A 565 -6.31 -5.55 42.22
N HIS A 566 -5.11 -4.97 42.40
CA HIS A 566 -3.96 -5.17 41.51
C HIS A 566 -2.96 -6.25 42.01
N GLY A 567 -3.32 -6.99 43.06
CA GLY A 567 -2.57 -8.17 43.50
C GLY A 567 -1.26 -7.88 44.24
N HIS A 568 -1.07 -6.65 44.70
CA HIS A 568 0.16 -6.12 45.31
C HIS A 568 0.33 -6.58 46.77
N LEU A 569 0.43 -7.90 46.98
CA LEU A 569 0.51 -8.57 48.27
C LEU A 569 1.51 -7.94 49.26
N SER A 570 2.70 -7.55 48.78
CA SER A 570 3.74 -6.96 49.63
C SER A 570 3.35 -5.57 50.16
N THR A 571 2.51 -4.84 49.43
CA THR A 571 1.89 -3.57 49.85
C THR A 571 0.73 -3.83 50.81
N VAL A 572 -0.19 -4.74 50.47
CA VAL A 572 -1.33 -5.11 51.35
C VAL A 572 -0.82 -5.60 52.73
N LYS A 573 0.22 -6.42 52.75
CA LYS A 573 0.89 -6.87 54.00
C LYS A 573 1.54 -5.74 54.77
N PHE A 574 2.13 -4.76 54.09
CA PHE A 574 2.76 -3.62 54.75
C PHE A 574 1.70 -2.71 55.38
N LEU A 575 0.68 -2.32 54.61
CA LEU A 575 -0.42 -1.49 55.10
C LEU A 575 -1.14 -2.17 56.27
N HIS A 576 -1.53 -3.44 56.16
CA HIS A 576 -2.19 -4.16 57.27
C HIS A 576 -1.37 -4.21 58.58
N ALA A 577 -0.03 -4.17 58.50
CA ALA A 577 0.85 -4.27 59.66
C ALA A 577 1.30 -2.90 60.23
N HIS A 578 0.99 -1.78 59.57
CA HIS A 578 1.49 -0.44 59.94
C HIS A 578 0.45 0.69 59.80
N ARG A 579 -0.76 0.42 59.33
CA ARG A 579 -1.87 1.38 59.12
C ARG A 579 -3.20 0.80 59.61
N ASP A 580 -3.95 1.62 60.33
CA ASP A 580 -5.19 1.22 61.00
C ASP A 580 -6.45 1.47 60.15
N GLU A 581 -6.34 2.28 59.08
CA GLU A 581 -7.45 2.64 58.17
C GLU A 581 -8.11 1.42 57.51
N GLY A 582 -7.39 0.30 57.38
CA GLY A 582 -7.94 -0.98 56.94
C GLY A 582 -8.28 -1.06 55.45
N CYS A 583 -9.34 -1.82 55.14
CA CYS A 583 -9.85 -2.05 53.80
C CYS A 583 -11.38 -2.17 53.83
N THR A 584 -12.06 -1.86 52.73
CA THR A 584 -13.51 -2.10 52.63
C THR A 584 -13.82 -3.56 52.27
N SER A 585 -15.11 -3.90 52.24
CA SER A 585 -15.59 -5.20 51.77
C SER A 585 -15.19 -5.51 50.31
N HIS A 586 -14.87 -4.48 49.53
CA HIS A 586 -14.45 -4.63 48.13
C HIS A 586 -13.02 -5.17 47.97
N ALA A 587 -12.11 -4.97 48.92
CA ALA A 587 -10.74 -5.48 48.79
C ALA A 587 -10.68 -6.99 48.53
N LEU A 588 -11.56 -7.75 49.19
CA LEU A 588 -11.67 -9.19 48.99
C LEU A 588 -12.31 -9.50 47.62
N SER A 589 -13.49 -8.96 47.30
CA SER A 589 -14.19 -9.29 46.06
C SER A 589 -13.40 -8.87 44.81
N LEU A 590 -12.70 -7.73 44.84
CA LEU A 590 -11.83 -7.25 43.76
C LEU A 590 -10.57 -8.12 43.60
N ALA A 591 -9.90 -8.49 44.70
CA ALA A 591 -8.78 -9.43 44.64
C ALA A 591 -9.21 -10.81 44.11
N VAL A 592 -10.44 -11.24 44.40
CA VAL A 592 -11.01 -12.48 43.87
C VAL A 592 -11.36 -12.35 42.38
N ARG A 593 -12.05 -11.28 41.98
CA ARG A 593 -12.38 -10.93 40.59
C ARG A 593 -11.13 -10.98 39.70
N ASN A 594 -10.03 -10.42 40.18
CA ASN A 594 -8.76 -10.35 39.43
C ASN A 594 -7.83 -11.57 39.65
N ASN A 595 -8.34 -12.66 40.25
CA ASN A 595 -7.64 -13.93 40.48
C ASN A 595 -6.34 -13.79 41.30
N HIS A 596 -6.30 -12.87 42.25
CA HIS A 596 -5.15 -12.61 43.12
C HIS A 596 -5.17 -13.52 44.36
N LEU A 597 -5.11 -14.84 44.10
CA LEU A 597 -5.14 -15.93 45.08
C LEU A 597 -4.38 -15.64 46.40
N LYS A 598 -3.14 -15.14 46.30
CA LYS A 598 -2.26 -14.87 47.45
C LYS A 598 -2.67 -13.63 48.27
N VAL A 599 -3.42 -12.70 47.68
CA VAL A 599 -4.02 -11.56 48.37
C VAL A 599 -5.33 -11.98 49.01
N ALA A 600 -6.21 -12.67 48.27
CA ALA A 600 -7.47 -13.18 48.80
C ALA A 600 -7.24 -14.06 50.04
N SER A 601 -6.28 -14.99 50.00
CA SER A 601 -5.93 -15.84 51.15
C SER A 601 -5.24 -15.09 52.31
N PHE A 602 -4.63 -13.94 52.05
CA PHE A 602 -4.10 -13.08 53.11
C PHE A 602 -5.25 -12.30 53.78
N LEU A 603 -6.14 -11.68 53.00
CA LEU A 603 -7.31 -10.97 53.51
C LEU A 603 -8.23 -11.90 54.33
N LEU A 604 -8.61 -13.06 53.79
CA LEU A 604 -9.44 -14.08 54.47
C LEU A 604 -8.86 -14.59 55.80
N LYS A 605 -7.57 -14.40 56.05
CA LYS A 605 -6.89 -14.82 57.29
C LYS A 605 -6.67 -13.66 58.28
N HIS A 606 -6.63 -12.42 57.81
CA HIS A 606 -6.13 -11.27 58.57
C HIS A 606 -7.09 -10.06 58.60
N ARG A 607 -8.23 -10.12 57.90
CA ARG A 607 -9.25 -9.06 57.80
C ARG A 607 -10.65 -9.68 57.95
N THR A 608 -11.58 -8.94 58.53
CA THR A 608 -12.98 -9.33 58.80
C THR A 608 -13.99 -8.48 58.02
N GLU A 609 -13.53 -7.44 57.33
CA GLU A 609 -14.33 -6.46 56.60
C GLU A 609 -14.92 -7.02 55.28
N GLY A 610 -14.43 -8.17 54.79
CA GLY A 610 -14.77 -8.77 53.50
C GLY A 610 -16.04 -9.63 53.49
N CYS A 611 -16.99 -9.32 52.59
CA CYS A 611 -18.15 -10.17 52.36
C CYS A 611 -17.78 -11.41 51.54
N VAL A 612 -17.76 -12.59 52.18
CA VAL A 612 -17.41 -13.87 51.55
C VAL A 612 -18.39 -14.25 50.43
N LEU A 613 -19.69 -13.89 50.56
CA LEU A 613 -20.73 -14.20 49.57
C LEU A 613 -20.46 -13.49 48.23
N HIS A 614 -20.29 -12.16 48.24
CA HIS A 614 -19.96 -11.38 47.04
C HIS A 614 -18.64 -11.85 46.39
N ALA A 615 -17.66 -12.23 47.20
CA ALA A 615 -16.42 -12.82 46.69
C ALA A 615 -16.64 -14.19 46.04
N LEU A 616 -17.50 -15.05 46.62
CA LEU A 616 -17.83 -16.37 46.06
C LEU A 616 -18.57 -16.24 44.72
N THR A 617 -19.56 -15.36 44.62
CA THR A 617 -20.25 -15.04 43.36
C THR A 617 -19.26 -14.55 42.30
N SER A 618 -18.34 -13.65 42.67
CA SER A 618 -17.27 -13.15 41.77
C SER A 618 -16.31 -14.26 41.30
N ALA A 619 -16.03 -15.26 42.15
CA ALA A 619 -15.21 -16.41 41.78
C ALA A 619 -15.95 -17.35 40.81
N CYS A 620 -17.23 -17.62 41.06
CA CYS A 620 -18.07 -18.47 40.22
C CYS A 620 -18.28 -17.87 38.82
N GLN A 621 -18.62 -16.57 38.74
CA GLN A 621 -18.79 -15.81 37.49
C GLN A 621 -17.55 -15.82 36.58
N ARG A 622 -16.36 -16.06 37.13
CA ARG A 622 -15.08 -16.08 36.40
C ARG A 622 -14.41 -17.46 36.38
N HIS A 623 -15.17 -18.51 36.70
CA HIS A 623 -14.74 -19.92 36.72
C HIS A 623 -13.47 -20.19 37.57
N LEU A 624 -13.25 -19.41 38.63
CA LEU A 624 -12.07 -19.49 39.48
C LEU A 624 -12.22 -20.60 40.55
N PHE A 625 -12.42 -21.84 40.10
CA PHE A 625 -12.70 -22.99 40.98
C PHE A 625 -11.75 -23.17 42.18
N PRO A 626 -10.41 -22.98 42.08
CA PRO A 626 -9.53 -23.06 43.24
C PRO A 626 -9.81 -21.98 44.29
N LEU A 627 -10.25 -20.80 43.86
CA LEU A 627 -10.59 -19.68 44.73
C LEU A 627 -12.00 -19.88 45.34
N ALA A 628 -12.98 -20.32 44.55
CA ALA A 628 -14.30 -20.68 45.06
C ALA A 628 -14.23 -21.80 46.12
N ASN A 629 -13.40 -22.82 45.91
CA ASN A 629 -13.17 -23.88 46.90
C ASN A 629 -12.41 -23.39 48.14
N MET A 630 -11.49 -22.43 48.02
CA MET A 630 -10.86 -21.78 49.17
C MET A 630 -11.88 -20.97 49.98
N LEU A 631 -12.71 -20.16 49.31
CA LEU A 631 -13.77 -19.36 49.96
C LEU A 631 -14.78 -20.26 50.71
N ARG A 632 -15.19 -21.38 50.10
CA ARG A 632 -16.06 -22.41 50.72
C ARG A 632 -15.49 -23.01 52.02
N GLN A 633 -14.18 -22.97 52.24
CA GLN A 633 -13.52 -23.53 53.43
C GLN A 633 -13.40 -22.53 54.59
N HIS A 634 -13.60 -21.24 54.33
CA HIS A 634 -13.69 -20.24 55.40
C HIS A 634 -15.13 -20.16 55.94
N PRO A 635 -15.34 -20.02 57.26
CA PRO A 635 -16.68 -19.85 57.81
C PRO A 635 -17.29 -18.55 57.27
N ILE A 636 -18.59 -18.59 56.96
CA ILE A 636 -19.36 -17.41 56.57
C ILE A 636 -19.44 -16.50 57.80
N GLY A 637 -18.58 -15.48 57.85
CA GLY A 637 -18.67 -14.41 58.85
C GLY A 637 -20.01 -13.69 58.72
N PRO A 638 -20.55 -13.13 59.83
CA PRO A 638 -21.82 -12.42 59.78
C PRO A 638 -21.74 -11.26 58.78
N CYS A 639 -22.59 -11.31 57.75
CA CYS A 639 -22.71 -10.25 56.77
C CYS A 639 -23.10 -8.95 57.51
N CYS A 640 -22.45 -7.82 57.22
CA CYS A 640 -22.92 -6.51 57.69
C CYS A 640 -24.35 -6.16 57.20
N CYS A 641 -24.86 -7.01 56.31
CA CYS A 641 -26.14 -7.09 55.64
C CYS A 641 -27.27 -7.63 56.56
N VAL A 642 -26.95 -8.21 57.73
CA VAL A 642 -27.95 -8.81 58.65
C VAL A 642 -28.69 -7.72 59.42
N SER A 643 -29.59 -7.03 58.71
CA SER A 643 -30.54 -6.05 59.25
C SER A 643 -31.92 -6.08 58.55
N SER A 644 -32.12 -6.96 57.57
CA SER A 644 -33.43 -7.27 56.97
C SER A 644 -34.05 -8.54 57.58
N PRO A 645 -35.32 -8.53 58.05
CA PRO A 645 -35.94 -9.71 58.69
C PRO A 645 -36.32 -10.86 57.75
N TYR A 646 -36.28 -10.69 56.42
CA TYR A 646 -36.98 -11.57 55.47
C TYR A 646 -36.14 -12.68 54.82
N GLU A 647 -34.81 -12.69 54.95
CA GLU A 647 -33.92 -13.63 54.23
C GLU A 647 -33.70 -14.98 54.95
N GLY A 648 -34.62 -15.39 55.84
CA GLY A 648 -34.52 -16.64 56.59
C GLY A 648 -34.69 -17.92 55.75
N THR A 649 -35.22 -17.81 54.53
CA THR A 649 -35.47 -18.93 53.60
C THR A 649 -34.33 -19.14 52.60
N ALA A 650 -33.82 -18.06 52.00
CA ALA A 650 -32.78 -18.12 50.96
C ALA A 650 -31.52 -18.89 51.40
N LEU A 651 -31.02 -18.62 52.61
CA LEU A 651 -29.86 -19.31 53.20
C LEU A 651 -30.07 -20.81 53.45
N ARG A 652 -31.31 -21.32 53.32
CA ARG A 652 -31.64 -22.75 53.40
C ARG A 652 -31.69 -23.37 52.01
N GLU A 653 -32.39 -22.72 51.08
CA GLU A 653 -32.53 -23.16 49.69
C GLU A 653 -31.18 -23.13 48.94
N GLU A 654 -30.35 -22.10 49.13
CA GLU A 654 -28.98 -22.08 48.60
C GLU A 654 -28.14 -23.27 49.11
N ARG A 655 -28.34 -23.67 50.37
CA ARG A 655 -27.60 -24.76 51.01
C ARG A 655 -27.97 -26.13 50.44
N GLU A 656 -29.23 -26.28 50.04
CA GLU A 656 -29.78 -27.47 49.39
C GLU A 656 -29.40 -27.49 47.89
N TRP A 657 -29.41 -26.34 47.21
CA TRP A 657 -28.90 -26.17 45.84
C TRP A 657 -27.40 -26.53 45.73
N PHE A 658 -26.57 -26.07 46.67
CA PHE A 658 -25.14 -26.37 46.71
C PHE A 658 -24.80 -27.86 46.95
N THR A 659 -25.70 -28.65 47.54
CA THR A 659 -25.49 -30.10 47.73
C THR A 659 -25.96 -30.92 46.53
N GLY A 660 -26.99 -30.48 45.81
CA GLY A 660 -27.46 -31.12 44.59
C GLY A 660 -26.43 -31.17 43.45
N MET A 661 -25.48 -30.24 43.41
CA MET A 661 -24.44 -30.17 42.38
C MET A 661 -23.30 -31.21 42.54
N VAL A 662 -23.29 -31.99 43.64
CA VAL A 662 -22.19 -32.92 43.98
C VAL A 662 -22.52 -34.39 43.67
N ASN A 663 -23.81 -34.76 43.61
CA ASN A 663 -24.26 -36.15 43.42
C ASN A 663 -25.16 -36.31 42.18
N ARG A 664 -24.58 -36.71 41.03
CA ARG A 664 -25.34 -37.13 39.83
C ARG A 664 -24.71 -38.31 39.08
N ASP A 665 -24.47 -39.42 39.77
CA ASP A 665 -24.27 -40.75 39.17
C ASP A 665 -25.59 -41.55 39.12
N ALA A 666 -26.65 -40.93 38.59
CA ALA A 666 -27.98 -41.55 38.47
C ALA A 666 -28.68 -41.11 37.18
N PRO A 667 -29.06 -42.04 36.27
CA PRO A 667 -29.82 -41.70 35.08
C PRO A 667 -31.30 -41.49 35.43
N TRP A 668 -31.93 -40.48 34.82
CA TRP A 668 -33.38 -40.29 34.87
C TRP A 668 -33.92 -40.13 33.45
N TYR A 669 -34.98 -40.87 33.13
CA TYR A 669 -35.68 -40.78 31.84
C TYR A 669 -36.62 -39.57 31.85
N PRO A 670 -36.73 -38.80 30.76
CA PRO A 670 -37.79 -37.82 30.63
C PRO A 670 -39.16 -38.51 30.48
N SER A 671 -40.17 -37.89 31.05
CA SER A 671 -41.59 -38.09 30.75
C SER A 671 -42.21 -36.72 30.49
N ASP A 672 -43.08 -36.63 29.49
CA ASP A 672 -43.66 -35.38 28.97
C ASP A 672 -44.72 -34.73 29.89
N ASP A 673 -45.40 -33.71 29.34
CA ASP A 673 -46.50 -32.88 29.89
C ASP A 673 -46.07 -31.78 30.89
N GLY A 674 -46.51 -30.51 30.79
CA GLY A 674 -47.38 -29.87 29.78
C GLY A 674 -47.51 -28.34 29.99
N ASP A 675 -48.23 -27.64 29.11
CA ASP A 675 -48.28 -26.16 29.01
C ASP A 675 -49.09 -25.42 30.09
N SER A 676 -48.83 -24.11 30.28
CA SER A 676 -49.88 -23.05 30.42
C SER A 676 -49.33 -21.61 30.53
N ASP A 677 -50.12 -20.63 30.08
CA ASP A 677 -49.80 -19.19 29.95
C ASP A 677 -50.21 -18.30 31.15
N GLY A 678 -49.73 -17.04 31.15
CA GLY A 678 -50.27 -15.90 31.94
C GLY A 678 -49.16 -14.97 32.48
N ALA A 679 -48.89 -13.71 32.06
CA ALA A 679 -49.62 -12.58 31.46
C ALA A 679 -49.97 -11.45 32.47
N SER A 680 -49.96 -10.19 31.98
CA SER A 680 -50.33 -8.90 32.64
C SER A 680 -49.44 -8.37 33.79
N ASP A 681 -49.34 -7.06 34.05
CA ASP A 681 -49.28 -5.85 33.18
C ASP A 681 -48.87 -4.61 34.03
N GLU A 682 -48.62 -3.46 33.39
CA GLU A 682 -48.51 -2.09 33.97
C GLU A 682 -47.38 -1.81 35.02
N GLY A 683 -46.73 -0.65 35.08
CA GLY A 683 -46.72 0.52 34.19
C GLY A 683 -46.05 1.76 34.84
N ASP A 684 -45.29 2.53 34.05
CA ASP A 684 -45.05 4.00 34.10
C ASP A 684 -44.46 4.67 35.39
N ASP A 685 -43.73 5.81 35.36
CA ASP A 685 -43.32 6.69 34.25
C ASP A 685 -42.08 7.58 34.54
N THR A 686 -41.48 8.16 33.48
CA THR A 686 -40.65 9.41 33.41
C THR A 686 -39.30 9.54 34.17
N ALA A 687 -38.28 10.26 33.68
CA ALA A 687 -37.92 10.79 32.34
C ALA A 687 -36.49 11.39 32.34
N PHE A 688 -35.79 11.40 31.18
CA PHE A 688 -34.90 12.43 30.56
C PHE A 688 -34.05 13.38 31.46
N ASP A 689 -32.80 13.81 31.19
CA ASP A 689 -31.78 13.69 30.11
C ASP A 689 -30.50 14.42 30.64
N SER A 690 -29.28 14.43 30.09
CA SER A 690 -28.47 13.62 29.14
C SER A 690 -26.97 13.98 29.43
N ASP A 691 -25.88 13.53 28.80
CA ASP A 691 -25.61 12.77 27.56
C ASP A 691 -24.19 12.11 27.62
N SER A 692 -23.78 11.39 26.56
CA SER A 692 -22.42 10.96 26.11
C SER A 692 -21.15 11.34 26.93
N ASP A 693 -20.13 10.50 27.20
CA ASP A 693 -19.80 9.06 27.01
C ASP A 693 -18.80 8.71 28.17
N ASP A 694 -18.44 7.47 28.55
CA ASP A 694 -18.45 6.16 27.89
C ASP A 694 -18.41 5.02 28.97
N ASP A 695 -18.83 3.80 28.63
CA ASP A 695 -18.56 2.53 29.35
C ASP A 695 -18.56 2.50 30.92
N SER A 696 -19.74 2.52 31.57
CA SER A 696 -20.22 1.43 32.47
C SER A 696 -21.32 1.82 33.49
N ASP A 697 -22.58 1.52 33.20
CA ASP A 697 -23.45 0.79 34.17
C ASP A 697 -24.75 0.28 33.51
N GLY A 698 -24.84 -1.04 33.33
CA GLY A 698 -26.05 -1.72 32.83
C GLY A 698 -26.93 -2.18 33.98
N GLY A 699 -27.66 -1.24 34.60
CA GLY A 699 -28.55 -1.51 35.74
C GLY A 699 -29.75 -2.38 35.36
N PHE A 700 -29.62 -3.71 35.46
CA PHE A 700 -30.70 -4.68 35.31
C PHE A 700 -31.02 -5.37 36.65
N PRO A 701 -32.27 -5.81 36.87
CA PRO A 701 -32.71 -6.35 38.15
C PRO A 701 -32.00 -7.65 38.53
N TYR A 702 -31.86 -7.86 39.84
CA TYR A 702 -31.29 -9.08 40.42
C TYR A 702 -32.24 -10.28 40.22
N ASP A 703 -32.01 -11.06 39.16
CA ASP A 703 -32.27 -12.50 39.19
C ASP A 703 -31.07 -13.27 38.57
N PRO A 704 -30.17 -13.81 39.41
CA PRO A 704 -29.02 -14.59 38.94
C PRO A 704 -29.38 -16.04 38.52
N PHE A 705 -30.58 -16.55 38.84
CA PHE A 705 -30.94 -17.94 38.53
C PHE A 705 -31.26 -18.13 37.04
N HIS A 706 -32.03 -17.22 36.45
CA HIS A 706 -32.72 -17.52 35.19
C HIS A 706 -31.79 -17.69 33.96
N ARG A 707 -30.58 -17.12 33.97
CA ARG A 707 -29.60 -17.28 32.88
C ARG A 707 -28.72 -18.53 33.01
N MET A 708 -28.63 -19.17 34.17
CA MET A 708 -27.71 -20.31 34.36
C MET A 708 -28.21 -21.61 33.70
N LEU A 709 -29.52 -21.75 33.48
CA LEU A 709 -30.12 -22.92 32.83
C LEU A 709 -29.97 -22.94 31.30
N GLY A 710 -29.81 -21.77 30.66
CA GLY A 710 -29.79 -21.66 29.19
C GLY A 710 -28.45 -21.99 28.51
N TRP A 711 -27.44 -22.44 29.26
CA TRP A 711 -26.07 -22.69 28.76
C TRP A 711 -25.62 -24.16 28.93
N PHE A 712 -26.56 -25.07 29.20
CA PHE A 712 -26.30 -26.51 29.43
C PHE A 712 -27.26 -27.43 28.65
N MET A 713 -27.77 -26.97 27.51
CA MET A 713 -28.35 -27.80 26.44
C MET A 713 -27.41 -27.82 25.23
#